data_AF-A0A1S9PDR5-F1
#
_entry.id   AF-A0A1S9PDR5-F1
#
_cell.length_a   1.000
_cell.length_b   1.000
_cell.length_c   1.000
_cell.angle_alpha   90.00
_cell.angle_beta   90.00
_cell.angle_gamma   90.00
#
_symmetry.space_group_name_H-M   'P 1'
#
loop_
_entity.id
_entity.type
_entity.pdbx_description
1 polymer ?
#
loop_
_entity_poly.entity_id
_entity_poly.type
_entity_poly.pdbx_seq_one_letter_code
_entity_poly.pdbx_strand_id
1 'polypeptide(L)'
;MAGESTRSLELTTTPKHNILPMLKYCLIFCLSICFALTATAQQQPATWKGFQRVNFSIDGHSAYYVKPNKPLQGNPWVWRSSFADWHTDADSILLTRGMYVAYIDVDNQYGSPQAMQVWDKFYAYLLKNAAFSTKPSLEAVSRGALYAYAWAKRNPDKVSCIYGETPVCDIKSWPGGKGAGMGDTASWKQFKQVFGFTEEQAIAFKDNPVDNLEGLAAFHVPLLHYISNADKLVPVAENSNILVKNYRALGGETTEKVIDKQPQELFGHHFIIEHPEDIADFLMNNVYPVKSVFSYSNYFNKRNGLSNFLYKAAKLKTATVAFLGGSITFNPGWRNKVMSYLQETYPETKFKFIMAGIPSLGSLPHVFRLQRDVLDSGKVDLLFLEAAVNDRVNGTDSITQVRDLEGIVRHVKKANPSADIVLMEFADPDKTKDYASGITPVEIINHEKVAAYYGLPSINIAKEVHDKLANKEFDWDKDFKDLHPAAFGQELYFANIKTLLQQCAEEPVSKIKLKPLPKMLNKGSFVNGRYLAITNAKHDANWSIDPNWVPKDGLDTRPGFVHVPVLQADRAGAELTLKFTGRAIGMAIVSGGDAGIVSYTIDGKPYKNINLYTQWSGFLHLPWYLLFDGDLKPGAHILKLKITSSHDPKSKGTACRIVNFLNSK
;
A
#
# COMPACT_ATOMS: atom_id res chain seq x y z
N MET A 1 47.29 52.79 34.96
CA MET A 1 48.01 52.76 36.25
C MET A 1 48.84 51.49 36.28
N ALA A 2 50.15 51.58 36.59
CA ALA A 2 51.14 50.49 36.75
C ALA A 2 51.27 49.49 35.56
N GLY A 3 52.44 49.05 35.10
CA GLY A 3 53.69 48.73 35.81
C GLY A 3 53.58 47.29 36.40
N GLU A 4 54.53 46.36 36.36
CA GLU A 4 55.96 46.31 35.99
C GLU A 4 56.40 44.80 35.94
N SER A 5 57.55 44.31 35.42
CA SER A 5 58.66 44.84 34.58
C SER A 5 59.72 43.74 34.30
N THR A 6 60.48 43.83 33.18
CA THR A 6 61.77 43.09 32.89
C THR A 6 61.75 41.54 32.75
N ARG A 7 62.74 40.80 32.19
CA ARG A 7 64.05 40.99 31.45
C ARG A 7 64.33 39.66 30.69
N SER A 8 64.92 39.60 29.48
CA SER A 8 66.37 39.47 29.14
C SER A 8 66.52 39.41 27.58
N LEU A 9 67.51 40.01 26.87
CA LEU A 9 68.95 39.66 26.73
C LEU A 9 69.17 38.19 26.30
N GLU A 10 69.87 37.80 25.20
CA GLU A 10 70.80 38.42 24.20
C GLU A 10 70.54 37.83 22.77
N LEU A 11 70.59 38.56 21.64
CA LEU A 11 71.69 39.18 20.86
C LEU A 11 72.40 38.24 19.82
N THR A 12 72.17 38.45 18.51
CA THR A 12 73.11 38.15 17.39
C THR A 12 72.70 38.85 16.07
N THR A 13 73.37 39.98 15.78
CA THR A 13 73.95 40.39 14.46
C THR A 13 73.23 39.97 13.15
N THR A 14 72.45 40.82 12.44
CA THR A 14 72.84 41.91 11.47
C THR A 14 73.57 41.45 10.19
N PRO A 15 73.50 42.14 9.00
CA PRO A 15 73.13 43.56 8.77
C PRO A 15 72.37 43.89 7.42
N LYS A 16 72.24 45.21 7.12
CA LYS A 16 72.01 45.85 5.77
C LYS A 16 70.57 45.82 5.19
N HIS A 17 70.08 46.86 4.48
CA HIS A 17 70.61 48.20 4.17
C HIS A 17 69.51 49.25 3.89
N ASN A 18 69.77 50.49 4.32
CA ASN A 18 69.56 51.80 3.66
C ASN A 18 68.78 51.82 2.32
N ILE A 19 67.66 52.56 2.17
CA ILE A 19 67.46 54.04 2.17
C ILE A 19 67.59 54.68 0.76
N LEU A 20 66.42 55.07 0.20
CA LEU A 20 66.14 56.18 -0.74
C LEU A 20 66.86 56.23 -2.13
N PRO A 21 66.44 57.11 -3.08
CA PRO A 21 65.06 57.42 -3.50
C PRO A 21 64.93 57.55 -5.05
N MET A 22 63.93 56.94 -5.73
CA MET A 22 63.54 57.46 -7.07
C MET A 22 62.18 56.98 -7.62
N LEU A 23 61.65 57.80 -8.53
CA LEU A 23 60.55 57.52 -9.46
C LEU A 23 60.99 56.52 -10.56
N LYS A 24 60.01 55.87 -11.22
CA LYS A 24 60.13 54.74 -12.20
C LYS A 24 60.27 53.38 -11.47
N TYR A 25 59.61 52.29 -11.89
CA TYR A 25 59.31 51.84 -13.26
C TYR A 25 57.88 51.31 -13.46
N CYS A 26 57.32 51.55 -14.65
CA CYS A 26 56.32 50.66 -15.27
C CYS A 26 57.03 49.56 -16.07
N LEU A 27 56.34 48.42 -16.30
CA LEU A 27 56.87 47.12 -16.75
C LEU A 27 57.82 46.50 -15.69
N ILE A 28 57.58 45.31 -15.14
CA ILE A 28 57.22 44.05 -15.81
C ILE A 28 56.23 43.27 -14.94
N PHE A 29 55.05 42.97 -15.49
CA PHE A 29 54.23 41.84 -15.04
C PHE A 29 53.58 41.20 -16.26
N CYS A 30 54.43 40.60 -17.11
CA CYS A 30 53.99 39.60 -18.08
C CYS A 30 53.59 38.32 -17.32
N LEU A 31 52.55 38.42 -16.48
CA LEU A 31 51.85 37.23 -16.03
C LEU A 31 50.89 36.82 -17.14
N SER A 32 51.37 35.89 -17.95
CA SER A 32 50.64 34.68 -18.34
C SER A 32 49.14 34.73 -18.12
N ILE A 33 48.41 35.55 -18.90
CA ILE A 33 47.01 35.27 -19.20
C ILE A 33 47.02 34.11 -20.19
N CYS A 34 47.38 32.94 -19.68
CA CYS A 34 46.90 31.69 -20.23
C CYS A 34 45.38 31.76 -20.08
N PHE A 35 44.71 32.19 -21.14
CA PHE A 35 43.33 31.78 -21.38
C PHE A 35 43.35 30.26 -21.43
N ALA A 36 43.18 29.65 -20.25
CA ALA A 36 42.60 28.33 -20.13
C ALA A 36 41.15 28.46 -20.62
N LEU A 37 41.00 28.56 -21.94
CA LEU A 37 39.88 27.99 -22.64
C LEU A 37 39.90 26.52 -22.26
N THR A 38 39.25 26.20 -21.14
CA THR A 38 38.68 24.88 -20.93
C THR A 38 37.66 24.71 -22.04
N ALA A 39 38.16 24.27 -23.20
CA ALA A 39 37.36 23.57 -24.16
C ALA A 39 36.71 22.46 -23.36
N THR A 40 35.44 22.65 -23.00
CA THR A 40 34.56 21.58 -22.61
C THR A 40 34.54 20.69 -23.84
N ALA A 41 35.43 19.69 -23.85
CA ALA A 41 35.47 18.68 -24.89
C ALA A 41 34.05 18.15 -24.96
N GLN A 42 33.35 18.50 -26.03
CA GLN A 42 31.97 18.15 -26.23
C GLN A 42 31.99 16.64 -26.42
N GLN A 43 31.82 15.92 -25.31
CA GLN A 43 31.96 14.47 -25.27
C GLN A 43 31.07 13.94 -26.37
N GLN A 44 31.67 13.23 -27.33
CA GLN A 44 30.92 12.56 -28.37
C GLN A 44 29.83 11.75 -27.68
N PRO A 45 28.54 11.97 -28.01
CA PRO A 45 27.45 11.34 -27.30
C PRO A 45 27.69 9.84 -27.32
N ALA A 46 27.71 9.21 -26.15
CA ALA A 46 28.01 7.79 -26.06
C ALA A 46 27.10 7.00 -27.01
N THR A 47 27.66 6.08 -27.77
CA THR A 47 26.89 5.26 -28.72
C THR A 47 26.76 3.83 -28.24
N TRP A 48 25.73 3.15 -28.74
CA TRP A 48 25.54 1.71 -28.59
C TRP A 48 25.02 1.17 -29.93
N LYS A 49 25.76 0.26 -30.58
CA LYS A 49 25.52 -0.22 -31.97
C LYS A 49 25.08 0.88 -32.96
N GLY A 50 25.66 2.10 -32.85
CA GLY A 50 25.34 3.25 -33.70
C GLY A 50 24.17 4.15 -33.24
N PHE A 51 23.39 3.72 -32.26
CA PHE A 51 22.33 4.54 -31.63
C PHE A 51 22.87 5.44 -30.51
N GLN A 52 22.20 6.56 -30.23
CA GLN A 52 22.57 7.45 -29.12
C GLN A 52 22.23 6.82 -27.76
N ARG A 53 23.21 6.68 -26.87
CA ARG A 53 23.07 6.25 -25.48
C ARG A 53 23.22 7.43 -24.53
N VAL A 54 22.34 7.53 -23.54
CA VAL A 54 22.40 8.49 -22.44
C VAL A 54 22.75 7.75 -21.15
N ASN A 55 23.93 8.00 -20.60
CA ASN A 55 24.40 7.43 -19.34
C ASN A 55 24.14 8.40 -18.18
N PHE A 56 23.81 7.85 -17.02
CA PHE A 56 23.58 8.57 -15.76
C PHE A 56 23.80 7.61 -14.58
N SER A 57 23.48 8.04 -13.36
CA SER A 57 23.49 7.17 -12.19
C SER A 57 22.27 7.40 -11.29
N ILE A 58 21.81 6.35 -10.62
CA ILE A 58 20.73 6.37 -9.63
C ILE A 58 21.27 5.74 -8.35
N ASP A 59 21.28 6.47 -7.24
CA ASP A 59 21.86 6.03 -5.95
C ASP A 59 23.28 5.42 -6.08
N GLY A 60 24.12 5.96 -6.96
CA GLY A 60 25.48 5.46 -7.22
C GLY A 60 25.58 4.26 -8.16
N HIS A 61 24.47 3.70 -8.62
CA HIS A 61 24.42 2.63 -9.61
C HIS A 61 24.46 3.19 -11.03
N SER A 62 25.26 2.58 -11.91
CA SER A 62 25.37 2.97 -13.33
C SER A 62 24.07 2.64 -14.06
N ALA A 63 23.57 3.61 -14.83
CA ALA A 63 22.29 3.50 -15.51
C ALA A 63 22.36 4.12 -16.91
N TYR A 64 21.60 3.59 -17.87
CA TYR A 64 21.48 4.19 -19.19
C TYR A 64 20.15 3.90 -19.88
N TYR A 65 19.85 4.71 -20.89
CA TYR A 65 18.91 4.34 -21.95
C TYR A 65 19.49 4.65 -23.33
N VAL A 66 19.11 3.83 -24.32
CA VAL A 66 19.47 3.99 -25.73
C VAL A 66 18.25 4.54 -26.47
N LYS A 67 18.48 5.53 -27.33
CA LYS A 67 17.43 6.20 -28.10
C LYS A 67 17.28 5.59 -29.49
N PRO A 68 16.05 5.31 -29.94
CA PRO A 68 15.79 5.02 -31.34
C PRO A 68 15.99 6.29 -32.20
N ASN A 69 16.35 6.10 -33.47
CA ASN A 69 16.53 7.22 -34.41
C ASN A 69 15.20 7.90 -34.79
N LYS A 70 14.08 7.17 -34.68
CA LYS A 70 12.71 7.65 -34.90
C LYS A 70 11.80 7.10 -33.81
N PRO A 71 11.66 7.78 -32.66
CA PRO A 71 10.82 7.32 -31.55
C PRO A 71 9.35 7.11 -31.95
N LEU A 72 8.74 6.04 -31.45
CA LEU A 72 7.31 5.79 -31.52
C LEU A 72 6.53 6.72 -30.57
N GLN A 73 5.27 7.01 -30.92
CA GLN A 73 4.41 7.83 -30.08
C GLN A 73 4.23 7.21 -28.68
N GLY A 74 4.39 8.04 -27.65
CA GLY A 74 4.29 7.63 -26.25
C GLY A 74 5.57 7.02 -25.65
N ASN A 75 6.69 7.00 -26.40
CA ASN A 75 7.99 6.50 -25.96
C ASN A 75 7.90 5.10 -25.30
N PRO A 76 7.44 4.07 -26.03
CA PRO A 76 7.48 2.68 -25.56
C PRO A 76 8.93 2.26 -25.29
N TRP A 77 9.14 1.36 -24.33
CA TRP A 77 10.49 0.94 -23.92
C TRP A 77 10.55 -0.49 -23.36
N VAL A 78 11.70 -1.12 -23.54
CA VAL A 78 12.09 -2.38 -22.88
C VAL A 78 13.13 -2.10 -21.80
N TRP A 79 13.04 -2.83 -20.69
CA TRP A 79 13.95 -2.75 -19.56
C TRP A 79 14.71 -4.08 -19.42
N ARG A 80 16.02 -4.07 -19.72
CA ARG A 80 16.92 -5.19 -19.45
C ARG A 80 17.21 -5.27 -17.95
N SER A 81 17.05 -6.45 -17.35
CA SER A 81 17.20 -6.64 -15.90
C SER A 81 18.63 -6.99 -15.43
N SER A 82 19.43 -7.58 -16.31
CA SER A 82 20.83 -8.01 -16.11
C SER A 82 21.46 -8.27 -17.49
N PHE A 83 22.76 -8.58 -17.55
CA PHE A 83 23.50 -8.94 -18.78
C PHE A 83 23.22 -8.02 -19.98
N ALA A 84 23.52 -6.74 -19.83
CA ALA A 84 23.10 -5.67 -20.74
C ALA A 84 23.63 -5.77 -22.18
N ASP A 85 24.68 -6.57 -22.42
CA ASP A 85 25.31 -6.79 -23.73
C ASP A 85 25.07 -8.20 -24.34
N TRP A 86 24.35 -9.09 -23.63
CA TRP A 86 24.02 -10.45 -24.09
C TRP A 86 22.76 -10.50 -24.99
N HIS A 87 22.79 -11.28 -26.07
CA HIS A 87 21.70 -11.45 -27.07
C HIS A 87 20.97 -10.16 -27.51
N THR A 88 21.74 -9.10 -27.72
CA THR A 88 21.27 -7.74 -27.98
C THR A 88 20.75 -7.46 -29.40
N ASP A 89 20.30 -8.48 -30.12
CA ASP A 89 19.81 -8.32 -31.49
C ASP A 89 18.32 -7.97 -31.52
N ALA A 90 17.53 -8.50 -30.58
CA ALA A 90 16.15 -8.03 -30.34
C ALA A 90 16.11 -6.53 -29.98
N ASP A 91 16.99 -6.06 -29.08
CA ASP A 91 17.18 -4.63 -28.78
C ASP A 91 17.46 -3.78 -30.03
N SER A 92 18.29 -4.29 -30.94
CA SER A 92 18.68 -3.59 -32.16
C SER A 92 17.49 -3.45 -33.12
N ILE A 93 16.64 -4.48 -33.20
CA ILE A 93 15.38 -4.47 -33.93
C ILE A 93 14.40 -3.46 -33.29
N LEU A 94 14.24 -3.49 -31.97
CA LEU A 94 13.37 -2.57 -31.22
C LEU A 94 13.78 -1.09 -31.41
N LEU A 95 15.07 -0.77 -31.30
CA LEU A 95 15.61 0.57 -31.54
C LEU A 95 15.43 1.03 -32.99
N THR A 96 15.54 0.11 -33.95
CA THR A 96 15.27 0.39 -35.37
C THR A 96 13.79 0.69 -35.62
N ARG A 97 12.90 0.00 -34.90
CA ARG A 97 11.43 0.15 -34.97
C ARG A 97 10.87 1.31 -34.13
N GLY A 98 11.69 1.99 -33.34
CA GLY A 98 11.31 3.21 -32.62
C GLY A 98 11.03 3.04 -31.12
N MET A 99 11.40 1.92 -30.52
CA MET A 99 11.25 1.63 -29.08
C MET A 99 12.59 1.89 -28.35
N TYR A 100 12.55 2.38 -27.12
CA TYR A 100 13.76 2.64 -26.31
C TYR A 100 14.22 1.37 -25.58
N VAL A 101 15.52 1.27 -25.31
CA VAL A 101 16.13 0.19 -24.50
C VAL A 101 16.74 0.82 -23.26
N ALA A 102 16.45 0.30 -22.06
CA ALA A 102 16.90 0.85 -20.79
C ALA A 102 17.53 -0.22 -19.88
N TYR A 103 18.54 0.19 -19.11
CA TYR A 103 19.26 -0.68 -18.17
C TYR A 103 19.71 0.09 -16.93
N ILE A 104 19.70 -0.58 -15.77
CA ILE A 104 20.36 -0.13 -14.56
C ILE A 104 21.11 -1.29 -13.91
N ASP A 105 22.37 -1.07 -13.58
CA ASP A 105 23.23 -2.06 -12.96
C ASP A 105 22.96 -2.15 -11.46
N VAL A 106 22.22 -3.17 -11.04
CA VAL A 106 22.05 -3.59 -9.63
C VAL A 106 22.52 -5.03 -9.42
N ASP A 107 23.45 -5.49 -10.26
CA ASP A 107 23.82 -6.91 -10.31
C ASP A 107 24.41 -7.41 -8.98
N ASN A 108 24.25 -8.72 -8.75
CA ASN A 108 24.60 -9.41 -7.51
C ASN A 108 23.80 -8.96 -6.26
N GLN A 109 22.66 -8.28 -6.45
CA GLN A 109 21.69 -7.98 -5.37
C GLN A 109 20.43 -8.90 -5.41
N TYR A 110 20.34 -9.80 -6.39
CA TYR A 110 19.38 -10.92 -6.46
C TYR A 110 17.89 -10.54 -6.25
N GLY A 111 17.46 -9.38 -6.77
CA GLY A 111 16.08 -8.90 -6.60
C GLY A 111 15.72 -8.44 -5.18
N SER A 112 16.70 -8.14 -4.32
CA SER A 112 16.47 -7.71 -2.93
C SER A 112 15.59 -6.45 -2.82
N PRO A 113 14.90 -6.23 -1.67
CA PRO A 113 14.11 -5.02 -1.44
C PRO A 113 14.89 -3.72 -1.71
N GLN A 114 16.18 -3.70 -1.39
CA GLN A 114 17.08 -2.57 -1.64
C GLN A 114 17.29 -2.34 -3.15
N ALA A 115 17.56 -3.39 -3.93
CA ALA A 115 17.64 -3.30 -5.39
C ALA A 115 16.30 -2.84 -6.01
N MET A 116 15.16 -3.29 -5.46
CA MET A 116 13.84 -2.88 -5.92
C MET A 116 13.52 -1.41 -5.63
N GLN A 117 14.08 -0.81 -4.57
CA GLN A 117 14.01 0.64 -4.36
C GLN A 117 14.81 1.43 -5.40
N VAL A 118 15.97 0.90 -5.82
CA VAL A 118 16.77 1.50 -6.91
C VAL A 118 16.04 1.39 -8.25
N TRP A 119 15.35 0.27 -8.51
CA TRP A 119 14.47 0.10 -9.67
C TRP A 119 13.28 1.08 -9.66
N ASP A 120 12.55 1.22 -8.54
CA ASP A 120 11.45 2.20 -8.42
C ASP A 120 11.93 3.64 -8.71
N LYS A 121 13.17 4.00 -8.29
CA LYS A 121 13.80 5.30 -8.61
C LYS A 121 14.19 5.45 -10.08
N PHE A 122 14.74 4.40 -10.70
CA PHE A 122 15.10 4.41 -12.13
C PHE A 122 13.86 4.53 -13.01
N TYR A 123 12.81 3.77 -12.73
CA TYR A 123 11.50 3.90 -13.37
C TYR A 123 10.98 5.34 -13.27
N ALA A 124 10.93 5.90 -12.06
CA ALA A 124 10.48 7.28 -11.84
C ALA A 124 11.35 8.32 -12.58
N TYR A 125 12.67 8.10 -12.68
CA TYR A 125 13.57 8.94 -13.45
C TYR A 125 13.25 8.92 -14.95
N LEU A 126 13.03 7.73 -15.54
CA LEU A 126 12.74 7.59 -16.97
C LEU A 126 11.39 8.23 -17.35
N LEU A 127 10.35 7.99 -16.56
CA LEU A 127 9.04 8.64 -16.76
C LEU A 127 9.16 10.16 -16.70
N LYS A 128 9.89 10.70 -15.71
CA LYS A 128 9.99 12.16 -15.49
C LYS A 128 10.92 12.87 -16.47
N ASN A 129 12.06 12.29 -16.81
CA ASN A 129 13.14 12.98 -17.54
C ASN A 129 13.27 12.55 -19.01
N ALA A 130 12.72 11.38 -19.38
CA ALA A 130 12.71 10.89 -20.76
C ALA A 130 11.29 10.71 -21.32
N ALA A 131 10.24 11.00 -20.53
CA ALA A 131 8.83 10.89 -20.91
C ALA A 131 8.45 9.50 -21.46
N PHE A 132 9.02 8.44 -20.88
CA PHE A 132 8.75 7.06 -21.24
C PHE A 132 7.32 6.61 -20.85
N SER A 133 6.79 5.61 -21.55
CA SER A 133 5.49 5.02 -21.22
C SER A 133 5.46 4.40 -19.82
N THR A 134 4.28 4.30 -19.20
CA THR A 134 4.12 3.78 -17.83
C THR A 134 4.19 2.25 -17.73
N LYS A 135 4.20 1.53 -18.86
CA LYS A 135 4.25 0.06 -18.90
C LYS A 135 5.41 -0.43 -19.78
N PRO A 136 6.65 -0.50 -19.27
CA PRO A 136 7.74 -1.22 -19.92
C PRO A 136 7.42 -2.70 -20.19
N SER A 137 8.05 -3.25 -21.23
CA SER A 137 8.37 -4.69 -21.24
C SER A 137 9.59 -4.95 -20.38
N LEU A 138 9.63 -6.09 -19.69
CA LEU A 138 10.82 -6.54 -18.97
C LEU A 138 11.54 -7.64 -19.75
N GLU A 139 12.87 -7.55 -19.83
CA GLU A 139 13.73 -8.57 -20.42
C GLU A 139 14.66 -9.18 -19.35
N ALA A 140 14.59 -10.50 -19.21
CA ALA A 140 15.12 -11.27 -18.09
C ALA A 140 15.98 -12.45 -18.53
N VAL A 141 17.26 -12.19 -18.80
CA VAL A 141 18.25 -13.25 -19.05
C VAL A 141 18.74 -13.85 -17.73
N SER A 142 18.64 -15.17 -17.59
CA SER A 142 19.19 -15.97 -16.49
C SER A 142 18.78 -15.40 -15.12
N ARG A 143 19.75 -15.06 -14.24
CA ARG A 143 19.52 -14.44 -12.92
C ARG A 143 18.81 -13.08 -12.97
N GLY A 144 18.72 -12.44 -14.14
CA GLY A 144 17.94 -11.22 -14.36
C GLY A 144 16.45 -11.39 -13.99
N ALA A 145 15.91 -12.62 -14.15
CA ALA A 145 14.55 -12.96 -13.74
C ALA A 145 14.26 -12.70 -12.25
N LEU A 146 15.26 -12.84 -11.37
CA LEU A 146 15.11 -12.52 -9.94
C LEU A 146 14.74 -11.04 -9.73
N TYR A 147 15.24 -10.12 -10.55
CA TYR A 147 14.93 -8.69 -10.46
C TYR A 147 13.64 -8.34 -11.20
N ALA A 148 13.48 -8.85 -12.43
CA ALA A 148 12.30 -8.56 -13.25
C ALA A 148 11.01 -8.99 -12.54
N TYR A 149 10.93 -10.24 -12.05
CA TYR A 149 9.76 -10.72 -11.34
C TYR A 149 9.61 -10.11 -9.94
N ALA A 150 10.71 -9.80 -9.22
CA ALA A 150 10.61 -9.10 -7.93
C ALA A 150 10.01 -7.70 -8.08
N TRP A 151 10.36 -6.96 -9.14
CA TRP A 151 9.79 -5.63 -9.41
C TRP A 151 8.36 -5.73 -9.95
N ALA A 152 8.12 -6.65 -10.88
CA ALA A 152 6.82 -6.88 -11.50
C ALA A 152 5.74 -7.25 -10.46
N LYS A 153 6.01 -8.19 -9.55
CA LYS A 153 5.06 -8.57 -8.47
C LYS A 153 4.75 -7.43 -7.49
N ARG A 154 5.62 -6.41 -7.43
CA ARG A 154 5.45 -5.19 -6.60
C ARG A 154 4.79 -4.03 -7.34
N ASN A 155 4.62 -4.16 -8.65
CA ASN A 155 4.08 -3.14 -9.57
C ASN A 155 3.37 -3.80 -10.79
N PRO A 156 2.41 -4.74 -10.60
CA PRO A 156 1.81 -5.48 -11.73
C PRO A 156 1.04 -4.56 -12.69
N ASP A 157 0.58 -3.42 -12.19
CA ASP A 157 -0.03 -2.32 -12.95
C ASP A 157 0.93 -1.61 -13.93
N LYS A 158 2.25 -1.82 -13.79
CA LYS A 158 3.31 -1.11 -14.55
C LYS A 158 4.11 -2.01 -15.48
N VAL A 159 3.65 -3.23 -15.74
CA VAL A 159 4.31 -4.17 -16.67
C VAL A 159 3.40 -4.41 -17.86
N SER A 160 3.99 -4.45 -19.07
CA SER A 160 3.29 -4.84 -20.29
C SER A 160 3.39 -6.35 -20.55
N CYS A 161 4.58 -6.92 -20.42
CA CYS A 161 4.93 -8.33 -20.61
C CYS A 161 6.32 -8.62 -20.02
N ILE A 162 6.67 -9.91 -19.88
CA ILE A 162 8.01 -10.34 -19.47
C ILE A 162 8.56 -11.36 -20.48
N TYR A 163 9.73 -11.07 -21.07
CA TYR A 163 10.54 -12.05 -21.79
C TYR A 163 11.61 -12.61 -20.84
N GLY A 164 11.74 -13.94 -20.79
CA GLY A 164 12.75 -14.64 -20.00
C GLY A 164 13.59 -15.58 -20.85
N GLU A 165 14.91 -15.44 -20.80
CA GLU A 165 15.87 -16.38 -21.40
C GLU A 165 16.51 -17.19 -20.28
N THR A 166 16.40 -18.53 -20.32
CA THR A 166 16.85 -19.45 -19.25
C THR A 166 16.62 -18.94 -17.82
N PRO A 167 15.41 -18.41 -17.51
CA PRO A 167 15.23 -17.53 -16.36
C PRO A 167 15.37 -18.30 -15.03
N VAL A 168 16.17 -17.77 -14.12
CA VAL A 168 16.25 -18.26 -12.74
C VAL A 168 14.95 -17.91 -12.04
N CYS A 169 14.11 -18.90 -11.80
CA CYS A 169 12.79 -18.71 -11.19
C CYS A 169 12.75 -19.12 -9.71
N ASP A 170 13.75 -19.83 -9.19
CA ASP A 170 13.87 -20.20 -7.78
C ASP A 170 15.33 -20.16 -7.28
N ILE A 171 15.60 -19.35 -6.24
CA ILE A 171 16.91 -19.23 -5.59
C ILE A 171 17.47 -20.55 -5.05
N LYS A 172 16.60 -21.53 -4.79
CA LYS A 172 16.96 -22.87 -4.30
C LYS A 172 17.53 -23.75 -5.42
N SER A 173 17.11 -23.52 -6.67
CA SER A 173 17.70 -24.16 -7.85
C SER A 173 19.04 -23.49 -8.17
N TRP A 174 19.03 -22.21 -8.54
CA TRP A 174 20.23 -21.37 -8.65
C TRP A 174 20.04 -20.07 -7.87
N PRO A 175 21.00 -19.64 -7.02
CA PRO A 175 22.32 -20.21 -6.83
C PRO A 175 22.39 -21.35 -5.80
N GLY A 176 21.27 -21.75 -5.19
CA GLY A 176 21.27 -22.64 -4.02
C GLY A 176 21.79 -24.06 -4.25
N GLY A 177 21.61 -24.65 -5.43
CA GLY A 177 22.01 -26.04 -5.70
C GLY A 177 21.31 -27.05 -4.77
N LYS A 178 20.06 -26.77 -4.39
CA LYS A 178 19.28 -27.56 -3.42
C LYS A 178 18.33 -28.59 -4.08
N GLY A 179 18.44 -28.72 -5.41
CA GLY A 179 17.75 -29.68 -6.24
C GLY A 179 18.71 -30.31 -7.24
N ALA A 180 18.30 -30.44 -8.49
CA ALA A 180 19.10 -30.93 -9.62
C ALA A 180 19.99 -29.83 -10.25
N GLY A 181 19.69 -28.55 -10.04
CA GLY A 181 20.53 -27.45 -10.51
C GLY A 181 21.94 -27.49 -9.91
N MET A 182 22.96 -27.22 -10.72
CA MET A 182 24.37 -27.24 -10.28
C MET A 182 24.68 -26.24 -9.16
N GLY A 183 23.90 -25.15 -9.08
CA GLY A 183 24.08 -24.07 -8.10
C GLY A 183 25.38 -23.27 -8.27
N ASP A 184 25.62 -22.37 -7.32
CA ASP A 184 26.89 -21.68 -7.13
C ASP A 184 27.07 -21.33 -5.64
N THR A 185 27.99 -22.00 -4.98
CA THR A 185 28.31 -21.79 -3.54
C THR A 185 28.71 -20.34 -3.23
N ALA A 186 29.37 -19.63 -4.16
CA ALA A 186 29.76 -18.25 -3.96
C ALA A 186 28.53 -17.32 -4.00
N SER A 187 27.71 -17.43 -5.05
CA SER A 187 26.44 -16.70 -5.14
C SER A 187 25.45 -17.06 -4.04
N TRP A 188 25.38 -18.31 -3.59
CA TRP A 188 24.51 -18.70 -2.46
C TRP A 188 24.94 -18.01 -1.16
N LYS A 189 26.24 -17.91 -0.92
CA LYS A 189 26.79 -17.16 0.22
C LYS A 189 26.47 -15.66 0.07
N GLN A 190 26.63 -15.09 -1.12
CA GLN A 190 26.35 -13.67 -1.37
C GLN A 190 24.86 -13.34 -1.23
N PHE A 191 23.96 -14.15 -1.80
CA PHE A 191 22.50 -14.03 -1.64
C PHE A 191 22.10 -13.92 -0.17
N LYS A 192 22.57 -14.84 0.67
CA LYS A 192 22.31 -14.82 2.11
C LYS A 192 22.85 -13.57 2.80
N GLN A 193 24.02 -13.07 2.40
CA GLN A 193 24.58 -11.82 2.92
C GLN A 193 23.75 -10.59 2.51
N VAL A 194 23.29 -10.51 1.26
CA VAL A 194 22.46 -9.42 0.74
C VAL A 194 21.10 -9.36 1.46
N PHE A 195 20.46 -10.51 1.68
CA PHE A 195 19.17 -10.58 2.37
C PHE A 195 19.26 -10.63 3.90
N GLY A 196 20.47 -10.79 4.46
CA GLY A 196 20.67 -10.96 5.91
C GLY A 196 20.13 -12.29 6.47
N PHE A 197 20.06 -13.34 5.64
CA PHE A 197 19.43 -14.61 5.97
C PHE A 197 20.40 -15.66 6.56
N THR A 198 19.88 -16.48 7.47
CA THR A 198 20.48 -17.80 7.79
C THR A 198 20.24 -18.81 6.65
N GLU A 199 20.83 -20.01 6.72
CA GLU A 199 20.54 -21.07 5.75
C GLU A 199 19.06 -21.46 5.78
N GLU A 200 18.47 -21.60 6.97
CA GLU A 200 17.08 -21.98 7.16
C GLU A 200 16.12 -20.92 6.60
N GLN A 201 16.42 -19.63 6.81
CA GLN A 201 15.66 -18.52 6.25
C GLN A 201 15.74 -18.47 4.73
N ALA A 202 16.92 -18.73 4.15
CA ALA A 202 17.11 -18.78 2.71
C ALA A 202 16.36 -19.97 2.07
N ILE A 203 16.40 -21.16 2.68
CA ILE A 203 15.59 -22.30 2.24
C ILE A 203 14.08 -22.04 2.40
N ALA A 204 13.69 -21.30 3.44
CA ALA A 204 12.30 -20.92 3.69
C ALA A 204 11.82 -19.70 2.87
N PHE A 205 12.62 -19.14 1.96
CA PHE A 205 12.25 -17.96 1.19
C PHE A 205 11.08 -18.24 0.21
N LYS A 206 10.07 -17.36 0.25
CA LYS A 206 8.78 -17.47 -0.46
C LYS A 206 8.42 -16.23 -1.28
N ASP A 207 9.41 -15.52 -1.84
CA ASP A 207 9.16 -14.45 -2.82
C ASP A 207 9.99 -14.63 -4.10
N ASN A 208 10.30 -15.87 -4.46
CA ASN A 208 10.93 -16.22 -5.74
C ASN A 208 10.02 -15.84 -6.92
N PRO A 209 10.54 -15.77 -8.15
CA PRO A 209 9.69 -15.65 -9.34
C PRO A 209 8.59 -16.71 -9.46
N VAL A 210 8.77 -17.94 -8.92
CA VAL A 210 7.70 -18.96 -8.83
C VAL A 210 6.60 -18.67 -7.80
N ASP A 211 6.82 -17.73 -6.87
CA ASP A 211 5.93 -17.40 -5.74
C ASP A 211 5.18 -16.07 -5.97
N ASN A 212 3.98 -15.92 -5.40
CA ASN A 212 3.18 -14.68 -5.33
C ASN A 212 2.80 -14.08 -6.71
N LEU A 213 2.38 -14.93 -7.64
CA LEU A 213 2.10 -14.60 -9.04
C LEU A 213 0.69 -14.04 -9.30
N GLU A 214 -0.20 -14.07 -8.31
CA GLU A 214 -1.63 -13.76 -8.44
C GLU A 214 -1.87 -12.34 -8.97
N GLY A 215 -1.06 -11.38 -8.54
CA GLY A 215 -1.14 -9.99 -8.98
C GLY A 215 -0.82 -9.79 -10.45
N LEU A 216 0.20 -10.48 -10.97
CA LEU A 216 0.60 -10.41 -12.37
C LEU A 216 -0.43 -11.09 -13.28
N ALA A 217 -0.91 -12.27 -12.87
CA ALA A 217 -1.95 -12.99 -13.60
C ALA A 217 -3.25 -12.17 -13.65
N ALA A 218 -3.64 -11.53 -12.54
CA ALA A 218 -4.83 -10.67 -12.49
C ALA A 218 -4.72 -9.38 -13.32
N PHE A 219 -3.50 -8.91 -13.62
CA PHE A 219 -3.23 -7.81 -14.55
C PHE A 219 -3.00 -8.28 -16.00
N HIS A 220 -3.21 -9.58 -16.27
CA HIS A 220 -3.08 -10.20 -17.60
C HIS A 220 -1.71 -9.96 -18.25
N VAL A 221 -0.63 -9.97 -17.46
CA VAL A 221 0.74 -9.77 -17.98
C VAL A 221 1.19 -11.05 -18.69
N PRO A 222 1.43 -11.06 -20.02
CA PRO A 222 1.87 -12.25 -20.73
C PRO A 222 3.37 -12.50 -20.55
N LEU A 223 3.73 -13.77 -20.53
CA LEU A 223 5.12 -14.24 -20.35
C LEU A 223 5.60 -14.99 -21.61
N LEU A 224 6.83 -14.75 -22.04
CA LEU A 224 7.51 -15.52 -23.09
C LEU A 224 8.83 -16.06 -22.54
N HIS A 225 8.96 -17.38 -22.42
CA HIS A 225 10.19 -18.03 -21.93
C HIS A 225 10.90 -18.79 -23.06
N TYR A 226 12.18 -18.47 -23.30
CA TYR A 226 13.10 -19.25 -24.13
C TYR A 226 13.95 -20.13 -23.21
N ILE A 227 13.92 -21.44 -23.43
CA ILE A 227 14.50 -22.44 -22.52
C ILE A 227 15.23 -23.56 -23.28
N SER A 228 16.15 -24.24 -22.59
CA SER A 228 16.77 -25.50 -23.04
C SER A 228 16.49 -26.59 -22.01
N ASN A 229 16.02 -27.76 -22.44
CA ASN A 229 15.87 -28.92 -21.58
C ASN A 229 17.23 -29.51 -21.15
N ALA A 230 18.32 -29.12 -21.82
CA ALA A 230 19.67 -29.54 -21.47
C ALA A 230 20.32 -28.67 -20.39
N ASP A 231 19.72 -27.53 -20.02
CA ASP A 231 20.25 -26.59 -19.02
C ASP A 231 20.41 -27.24 -17.63
N LYS A 232 21.65 -27.34 -17.17
CA LYS A 232 22.02 -27.87 -15.84
C LYS A 232 22.28 -26.78 -14.79
N LEU A 233 22.44 -25.52 -15.20
CA LEU A 233 22.57 -24.40 -14.28
C LEU A 233 21.21 -23.98 -13.75
N VAL A 234 20.21 -23.90 -14.64
CA VAL A 234 18.83 -23.49 -14.35
C VAL A 234 17.84 -24.52 -14.91
N PRO A 235 17.77 -25.74 -14.34
CA PRO A 235 16.91 -26.79 -14.88
C PRO A 235 15.45 -26.35 -14.98
N VAL A 236 14.87 -26.53 -16.17
CA VAL A 236 13.50 -26.07 -16.49
C VAL A 236 12.45 -26.66 -15.55
N ALA A 237 12.66 -27.90 -15.09
CA ALA A 237 11.80 -28.61 -14.14
C ALA A 237 11.72 -27.95 -12.75
N GLU A 238 12.70 -27.12 -12.39
CA GLU A 238 12.77 -26.39 -11.11
C GLU A 238 12.46 -24.90 -11.28
N ASN A 239 12.41 -24.41 -12.52
CA ASN A 239 12.32 -23.00 -12.84
C ASN A 239 11.09 -22.71 -13.73
N SER A 240 11.28 -22.56 -15.05
CA SER A 240 10.21 -22.21 -16.00
C SER A 240 8.98 -23.12 -15.91
N ASN A 241 9.13 -24.44 -15.83
CA ASN A 241 8.00 -25.37 -15.82
C ASN A 241 7.11 -25.17 -14.59
N ILE A 242 7.70 -24.84 -13.42
CA ILE A 242 6.95 -24.55 -12.20
C ILE A 242 6.26 -23.19 -12.31
N LEU A 243 7.00 -22.15 -12.72
CA LEU A 243 6.47 -20.80 -12.89
C LEU A 243 5.29 -20.80 -13.86
N VAL A 244 5.48 -21.35 -15.05
CA VAL A 244 4.47 -21.39 -16.12
C VAL A 244 3.25 -22.21 -15.71
N LYS A 245 3.44 -23.38 -15.07
CA LYS A 245 2.32 -24.18 -14.54
C LYS A 245 1.48 -23.38 -13.53
N ASN A 246 2.14 -22.73 -12.57
CA ASN A 246 1.47 -21.93 -11.55
C ASN A 246 0.76 -20.72 -12.17
N TYR A 247 1.41 -20.05 -13.13
CA TYR A 247 0.86 -18.88 -13.80
C TYR A 247 -0.38 -19.21 -14.65
N ARG A 248 -0.32 -20.28 -15.46
CA ARG A 248 -1.47 -20.78 -16.22
C ARG A 248 -2.64 -21.17 -15.30
N ALA A 249 -2.36 -21.77 -14.13
CA ALA A 249 -3.40 -22.11 -13.15
C ALA A 249 -4.09 -20.89 -12.52
N LEU A 250 -3.44 -19.72 -12.53
CA LEU A 250 -4.01 -18.43 -12.11
C LEU A 250 -4.72 -17.68 -13.27
N GLY A 251 -4.75 -18.25 -14.47
CA GLY A 251 -5.32 -17.64 -15.67
C GLY A 251 -4.34 -16.80 -16.49
N GLY A 252 -3.06 -16.76 -16.12
CA GLY A 252 -2.04 -15.95 -16.79
C GLY A 252 -1.53 -16.56 -18.10
N GLU A 253 -1.31 -15.72 -19.11
CA GLU A 253 -0.85 -16.10 -20.45
C GLU A 253 0.66 -16.38 -20.50
N THR A 254 1.06 -17.51 -21.11
CA THR A 254 2.47 -17.94 -21.20
C THR A 254 2.77 -18.67 -22.51
N THR A 255 3.84 -18.27 -23.17
CA THR A 255 4.45 -18.95 -24.32
C THR A 255 5.83 -19.49 -23.93
N GLU A 256 6.15 -20.71 -24.37
CA GLU A 256 7.45 -21.35 -24.15
C GLU A 256 8.06 -21.75 -25.50
N LYS A 257 9.35 -21.46 -25.69
CA LYS A 257 10.14 -21.82 -26.87
C LYS A 257 11.34 -22.64 -26.41
N VAL A 258 11.46 -23.87 -26.92
CA VAL A 258 12.46 -24.85 -26.47
C VAL A 258 13.58 -24.98 -27.51
N ILE A 259 14.83 -24.72 -27.10
CA ILE A 259 16.01 -24.61 -27.98
C ILE A 259 17.00 -25.76 -27.73
N ASP A 260 16.56 -27.00 -27.94
CA ASP A 260 17.36 -28.21 -27.66
C ASP A 260 18.30 -28.65 -28.80
N LYS A 261 18.11 -28.14 -30.02
CA LYS A 261 18.78 -28.64 -31.24
C LYS A 261 20.11 -27.95 -31.58
N GLN A 262 20.47 -26.90 -30.84
CA GLN A 262 21.69 -26.11 -31.06
C GLN A 262 22.89 -26.68 -30.28
N PRO A 263 24.13 -26.32 -30.64
CA PRO A 263 25.31 -26.59 -29.81
C PRO A 263 25.08 -26.07 -28.39
N GLN A 264 25.21 -26.95 -27.40
CA GLN A 264 24.91 -26.65 -26.00
C GLN A 264 26.17 -26.10 -25.30
N GLU A 265 26.26 -24.78 -25.16
CA GLU A 265 27.31 -24.13 -24.38
C GLU A 265 26.89 -23.92 -22.91
N LEU A 266 27.88 -23.73 -22.03
CA LEU A 266 27.69 -23.54 -20.58
C LEU A 266 26.67 -24.53 -19.97
N PHE A 267 26.87 -25.83 -20.20
CA PHE A 267 25.99 -26.90 -19.74
C PHE A 267 24.53 -26.77 -20.21
N GLY A 268 24.32 -26.21 -21.41
CA GLY A 268 23.01 -26.02 -22.04
C GLY A 268 22.30 -24.72 -21.64
N HIS A 269 22.94 -23.87 -20.83
CA HIS A 269 22.40 -22.57 -20.44
C HIS A 269 22.52 -21.52 -21.56
N HIS A 270 23.45 -21.70 -22.50
CA HIS A 270 23.65 -20.81 -23.64
C HIS A 270 23.27 -21.53 -24.95
N PHE A 271 22.49 -20.84 -25.79
CA PHE A 271 22.07 -21.28 -27.13
C PHE A 271 21.92 -20.09 -28.07
N ILE A 272 21.94 -20.34 -29.38
CA ILE A 272 21.78 -19.28 -30.39
C ILE A 272 20.30 -18.90 -30.53
N ILE A 273 20.01 -17.60 -30.53
CA ILE A 273 18.71 -17.04 -30.92
C ILE A 273 18.68 -16.88 -32.45
N GLU A 274 18.08 -17.85 -33.15
CA GLU A 274 17.98 -17.81 -34.63
C GLU A 274 16.99 -16.75 -35.14
N HIS A 275 15.97 -16.43 -34.33
CA HIS A 275 14.86 -15.52 -34.67
C HIS A 275 14.69 -14.43 -33.59
N PRO A 276 15.61 -13.46 -33.48
CA PRO A 276 15.50 -12.35 -32.53
C PRO A 276 14.29 -11.43 -32.81
N GLU A 277 13.74 -11.48 -34.02
CA GLU A 277 12.50 -10.81 -34.40
C GLU A 277 11.27 -11.32 -33.62
N ASP A 278 11.18 -12.61 -33.28
CA ASP A 278 10.08 -13.16 -32.47
C ASP A 278 10.01 -12.49 -31.09
N ILE A 279 11.18 -12.25 -30.49
CA ILE A 279 11.33 -11.60 -29.18
C ILE A 279 10.97 -10.11 -29.31
N ALA A 280 11.50 -9.43 -30.32
CA ALA A 280 11.21 -8.02 -30.57
C ALA A 280 9.71 -7.79 -30.88
N ASP A 281 9.06 -8.68 -31.62
CA ASP A 281 7.62 -8.67 -31.90
C ASP A 281 6.82 -8.85 -30.60
N PHE A 282 7.16 -9.84 -29.77
CA PHE A 282 6.49 -10.05 -28.48
C PHE A 282 6.60 -8.84 -27.54
N LEU A 283 7.79 -8.26 -27.39
CA LEU A 283 8.01 -7.09 -26.54
C LEU A 283 7.24 -5.86 -27.08
N MET A 284 7.37 -5.58 -28.38
CA MET A 284 6.76 -4.41 -29.01
C MET A 284 5.23 -4.47 -29.03
N ASN A 285 4.64 -5.61 -29.38
CA ASN A 285 3.18 -5.78 -29.52
C ASN A 285 2.42 -5.66 -28.19
N ASN A 286 3.11 -5.84 -27.05
CA ASN A 286 2.50 -5.68 -25.73
C ASN A 286 2.62 -4.25 -25.16
N VAL A 287 3.55 -3.43 -25.64
CA VAL A 287 3.71 -2.02 -25.21
C VAL A 287 3.06 -1.02 -26.17
N TYR A 288 3.05 -1.31 -27.46
CA TYR A 288 2.63 -0.37 -28.51
C TYR A 288 1.37 -0.86 -29.25
N PRO A 289 0.37 -0.01 -29.53
CA PRO A 289 0.30 1.42 -29.21
C PRO A 289 0.14 1.71 -27.72
N VAL A 290 0.84 2.73 -27.23
CA VAL A 290 0.82 3.13 -25.81
C VAL A 290 -0.58 3.63 -25.44
N LYS A 291 -1.26 2.90 -24.55
CA LYS A 291 -2.61 3.24 -24.05
C LYS A 291 -2.54 4.35 -23.01
N SER A 292 -3.52 5.28 -23.04
CA SER A 292 -3.67 6.28 -21.99
C SER A 292 -4.27 5.65 -20.74
N VAL A 293 -3.61 5.81 -19.59
CA VAL A 293 -4.07 5.35 -18.28
C VAL A 293 -4.11 6.52 -17.30
N PHE A 294 -5.13 6.56 -16.44
CA PHE A 294 -5.24 7.62 -15.43
C PHE A 294 -4.27 7.38 -14.27
N SER A 295 -3.57 8.45 -13.88
CA SER A 295 -2.63 8.42 -12.75
C SER A 295 -3.36 8.26 -11.42
N TYR A 296 -2.83 7.41 -10.54
CA TYR A 296 -3.25 7.29 -9.13
C TYR A 296 -3.28 8.65 -8.41
N SER A 297 -2.38 9.56 -8.76
CA SER A 297 -2.30 10.91 -8.17
C SER A 297 -3.52 11.80 -8.44
N ASN A 298 -4.40 11.41 -9.37
CA ASN A 298 -5.66 12.11 -9.61
C ASN A 298 -6.71 11.83 -8.50
N TYR A 299 -6.49 10.80 -7.68
CA TYR A 299 -7.50 10.22 -6.79
C TYR A 299 -7.13 10.32 -5.30
N PHE A 300 -6.11 11.10 -4.94
CA PHE A 300 -5.79 11.37 -3.53
C PHE A 300 -5.46 12.85 -3.27
N ASN A 301 -5.72 13.27 -2.04
CA ASN A 301 -5.32 14.58 -1.54
C ASN A 301 -4.18 14.40 -0.53
N LYS A 302 -2.95 14.83 -0.84
CA LYS A 302 -1.80 14.71 0.09
C LYS A 302 -1.99 15.51 1.39
N ARG A 303 -2.65 16.67 1.34
CA ARG A 303 -2.85 17.62 2.46
C ARG A 303 -1.56 17.85 3.26
N ASN A 304 -1.54 17.60 4.57
CA ASN A 304 -0.34 17.75 5.41
C ASN A 304 0.70 16.61 5.28
N GLY A 305 0.40 15.57 4.47
CA GLY A 305 1.24 14.39 4.32
C GLY A 305 1.33 13.53 5.60
N LEU A 306 2.34 12.66 5.62
CA LEU A 306 2.59 11.66 6.66
C LEU A 306 3.92 11.87 7.40
N SER A 307 4.32 13.14 7.56
CA SER A 307 5.68 13.49 8.00
C SER A 307 6.06 13.01 9.41
N ASN A 308 5.10 12.75 10.31
CA ASN A 308 5.41 12.21 11.64
C ASN A 308 5.62 10.70 11.59
N PHE A 309 4.77 9.97 10.87
CA PHE A 309 4.94 8.53 10.63
C PHE A 309 6.27 8.26 9.91
N LEU A 310 6.53 8.99 8.83
CA LEU A 310 7.76 8.86 8.03
C LEU A 310 9.02 9.14 8.86
N TYR A 311 8.98 10.14 9.76
CA TYR A 311 10.08 10.36 10.71
C TYR A 311 10.27 9.18 11.67
N LYS A 312 9.18 8.60 12.20
CA LYS A 312 9.25 7.47 13.14
C LYS A 312 9.83 6.21 12.50
N ALA A 313 9.37 5.86 11.29
CA ALA A 313 9.96 4.76 10.52
C ALA A 313 11.42 5.07 10.17
N ALA A 314 11.69 6.14 9.40
CA ALA A 314 13.01 6.39 8.83
C ALA A 314 14.09 6.82 9.84
N LYS A 315 13.74 7.33 11.03
CA LYS A 315 14.70 7.86 12.02
C LYS A 315 14.60 7.19 13.39
N LEU A 316 13.41 6.88 13.89
CA LEU A 316 13.24 6.21 15.20
C LEU A 316 13.15 4.68 15.09
N LYS A 317 13.14 4.13 13.86
CA LYS A 317 13.15 2.68 13.57
C LYS A 317 12.08 1.89 14.33
N THR A 318 10.98 2.55 14.67
CA THR A 318 9.83 1.98 15.40
C THR A 318 8.55 2.66 14.93
N ALA A 319 7.52 1.89 14.60
CA ALA A 319 6.23 2.44 14.20
C ALA A 319 5.07 1.46 14.45
N THR A 320 3.95 1.96 14.97
CA THR A 320 2.69 1.22 15.06
C THR A 320 1.72 1.68 13.97
N VAL A 321 1.29 0.76 13.10
CA VAL A 321 0.35 1.04 12.00
C VAL A 321 -0.95 0.28 12.25
N ALA A 322 -2.08 0.98 12.21
CA ALA A 322 -3.40 0.41 12.39
C ALA A 322 -4.25 0.52 11.12
N PHE A 323 -5.10 -0.48 10.90
CA PHE A 323 -6.05 -0.52 9.80
C PHE A 323 -7.46 -0.73 10.37
N LEU A 324 -8.29 0.32 10.37
CA LEU A 324 -9.64 0.33 10.93
C LEU A 324 -10.65 0.43 9.79
N GLY A 325 -11.44 -0.62 9.59
CA GLY A 325 -12.40 -0.66 8.50
C GLY A 325 -13.35 -1.86 8.54
N GLY A 326 -14.13 -2.00 7.47
CA GLY A 326 -15.09 -3.09 7.29
C GLY A 326 -14.47 -4.40 6.77
N SER A 327 -15.27 -5.17 6.03
CA SER A 327 -14.85 -6.47 5.46
C SER A 327 -13.70 -6.37 4.47
N ILE A 328 -13.63 -5.30 3.67
CA ILE A 328 -12.56 -5.09 2.68
C ILE A 328 -11.21 -4.81 3.39
N THR A 329 -11.25 -4.27 4.62
CA THR A 329 -10.07 -4.08 5.47
C THR A 329 -9.72 -5.34 6.27
N PHE A 330 -10.71 -6.17 6.61
CA PHE A 330 -10.49 -7.46 7.28
C PHE A 330 -9.78 -8.46 6.35
N ASN A 331 -10.31 -8.64 5.13
CA ASN A 331 -9.81 -9.61 4.14
C ASN A 331 -8.31 -9.42 3.82
N PRO A 332 -7.59 -10.50 3.48
CA PRO A 332 -6.24 -10.39 2.92
C PRO A 332 -6.25 -9.65 1.57
N GLY A 333 -5.16 -8.92 1.27
CA GLY A 333 -5.01 -8.20 0.01
C GLY A 333 -4.23 -6.90 0.16
N TRP A 334 -4.83 -5.76 -0.18
CA TRP A 334 -4.18 -4.44 -0.19
C TRP A 334 -3.44 -4.15 1.13
N ARG A 335 -4.04 -4.52 2.27
CA ARG A 335 -3.49 -4.28 3.61
C ARG A 335 -2.20 -5.04 3.84
N ASN A 336 -2.13 -6.30 3.42
CA ASN A 336 -0.92 -7.12 3.50
C ASN A 336 0.19 -6.52 2.63
N LYS A 337 -0.16 -6.01 1.44
CA LYS A 337 0.81 -5.36 0.55
C LYS A 337 1.33 -4.04 1.11
N VAL A 338 0.49 -3.23 1.77
CA VAL A 338 0.96 -2.06 2.54
C VAL A 338 1.92 -2.48 3.66
N MET A 339 1.63 -3.57 4.39
CA MET A 339 2.53 -4.10 5.43
C MET A 339 3.90 -4.50 4.84
N SER A 340 3.92 -5.33 3.79
CA SER A 340 5.15 -5.74 3.10
C SER A 340 5.92 -4.54 2.56
N TYR A 341 5.25 -3.61 1.85
CA TYR A 341 5.88 -2.40 1.31
C TYR A 341 6.55 -1.55 2.40
N LEU A 342 5.91 -1.37 3.56
CA LEU A 342 6.51 -0.62 4.67
C LEU A 342 7.72 -1.34 5.27
N GLN A 343 7.67 -2.67 5.39
CA GLN A 343 8.79 -3.47 5.88
C GLN A 343 9.97 -3.48 4.88
N GLU A 344 9.70 -3.55 3.58
CA GLU A 344 10.69 -3.50 2.50
C GLU A 344 11.31 -2.11 2.32
N THR A 345 10.52 -1.05 2.50
CA THR A 345 10.99 0.35 2.42
C THR A 345 11.83 0.72 3.65
N TYR A 346 11.45 0.23 4.83
CA TYR A 346 12.12 0.54 6.10
C TYR A 346 12.55 -0.75 6.84
N PRO A 347 13.49 -1.54 6.30
CA PRO A 347 13.84 -2.87 6.83
C PRO A 347 14.42 -2.84 8.25
N GLU A 348 15.01 -1.72 8.68
CA GLU A 348 15.49 -1.53 10.04
C GLU A 348 14.37 -1.17 11.05
N THR A 349 13.13 -0.95 10.59
CA THR A 349 12.03 -0.51 11.45
C THR A 349 11.30 -1.69 12.08
N LYS A 350 11.24 -1.70 13.42
CA LYS A 350 10.35 -2.59 14.15
C LYS A 350 8.90 -2.10 14.03
N PHE A 351 8.15 -2.68 13.11
CA PHE A 351 6.72 -2.42 12.95
C PHE A 351 5.87 -3.22 13.94
N LYS A 352 4.81 -2.59 14.45
CA LYS A 352 3.65 -3.27 15.05
C LYS A 352 2.43 -2.99 14.17
N PHE A 353 1.79 -4.04 13.66
CA PHE A 353 0.57 -3.92 12.86
C PHE A 353 -0.67 -4.26 13.70
N ILE A 354 -1.69 -3.39 13.66
CA ILE A 354 -2.98 -3.58 14.33
C ILE A 354 -4.04 -3.81 13.26
N MET A 355 -4.58 -5.03 13.24
CA MET A 355 -5.56 -5.49 12.26
C MET A 355 -6.97 -5.29 12.82
N ALA A 356 -7.49 -4.07 12.74
CA ALA A 356 -8.79 -3.70 13.30
C ALA A 356 -9.93 -3.68 12.26
N GLY A 357 -9.79 -4.44 11.16
CA GLY A 357 -10.88 -4.71 10.23
C GLY A 357 -11.91 -5.65 10.85
N ILE A 358 -13.21 -5.35 10.75
CA ILE A 358 -14.29 -6.27 11.16
C ILE A 358 -15.38 -6.25 10.09
N PRO A 359 -15.81 -7.41 9.54
CA PRO A 359 -16.85 -7.47 8.51
C PRO A 359 -18.14 -6.73 8.89
N SER A 360 -18.72 -6.04 7.89
CA SER A 360 -19.98 -5.29 7.98
C SER A 360 -19.96 -4.00 8.84
N LEU A 361 -18.85 -3.64 9.48
CA LEU A 361 -18.78 -2.45 10.33
C LEU A 361 -18.38 -1.18 9.56
N GLY A 362 -19.09 -0.08 9.80
CA GLY A 362 -18.81 1.29 9.35
C GLY A 362 -18.38 2.24 10.48
N SER A 363 -18.43 3.54 10.24
CA SER A 363 -17.91 4.60 11.11
C SER A 363 -18.54 4.62 12.50
N LEU A 364 -19.86 4.40 12.61
CA LEU A 364 -20.58 4.28 13.88
C LEU A 364 -19.98 3.19 14.79
N PRO A 365 -19.88 1.91 14.39
CA PRO A 365 -19.13 0.93 15.16
C PRO A 365 -17.66 1.32 15.39
N HIS A 366 -16.99 1.91 14.40
CA HIS A 366 -15.57 2.26 14.47
C HIS A 366 -15.28 3.22 15.62
N VAL A 367 -16.07 4.28 15.80
CA VAL A 367 -15.82 5.28 16.85
C VAL A 367 -16.00 4.72 18.27
N PHE A 368 -16.97 3.83 18.49
CA PHE A 368 -17.20 3.22 19.81
C PHE A 368 -16.26 2.05 20.14
N ARG A 369 -15.72 1.35 19.12
CA ARG A 369 -14.78 0.23 19.32
C ARG A 369 -13.31 0.63 19.32
N LEU A 370 -12.98 1.82 18.81
CA LEU A 370 -11.62 2.34 18.65
C LEU A 370 -10.73 2.19 19.89
N GLN A 371 -11.27 2.42 21.09
CA GLN A 371 -10.50 2.24 22.33
C GLN A 371 -10.00 0.80 22.46
N ARG A 372 -10.93 -0.17 22.47
CA ARG A 372 -10.68 -1.60 22.66
C ARG A 372 -9.83 -2.19 21.53
N ASP A 373 -10.19 -1.89 20.29
CA ASP A 373 -9.65 -2.57 19.10
C ASP A 373 -8.34 -1.97 18.60
N VAL A 374 -7.99 -0.75 19.04
CA VAL A 374 -6.84 0.00 18.52
C VAL A 374 -6.01 0.65 19.62
N LEU A 375 -6.61 1.51 20.46
CA LEU A 375 -5.84 2.38 21.37
C LEU A 375 -5.36 1.65 22.65
N ASP A 376 -6.09 0.64 23.12
CA ASP A 376 -5.66 -0.23 24.24
C ASP A 376 -4.44 -1.08 23.85
N SER A 377 -4.22 -1.31 22.55
CA SER A 377 -3.01 -1.92 22.02
C SER A 377 -1.80 -0.97 21.97
N GLY A 378 -1.95 0.31 22.35
CA GLY A 378 -0.88 1.29 22.46
C GLY A 378 -1.00 2.47 21.49
N LYS A 379 0.05 3.29 21.43
CA LYS A 379 0.09 4.48 20.56
C LYS A 379 0.21 4.07 19.09
N VAL A 380 -0.81 4.42 18.31
CA VAL A 380 -0.79 4.30 16.84
C VAL A 380 -0.05 5.49 16.24
N ASP A 381 0.85 5.24 15.30
CA ASP A 381 1.64 6.26 14.60
C ASP A 381 1.11 6.56 13.20
N LEU A 382 0.47 5.58 12.56
CA LEU A 382 -0.28 5.72 11.33
C LEU A 382 -1.60 4.94 11.41
N LEU A 383 -2.73 5.59 11.14
CA LEU A 383 -4.02 4.92 10.98
C LEU A 383 -4.50 5.02 9.53
N PHE A 384 -4.82 3.89 8.92
CA PHE A 384 -5.69 3.83 7.74
C PHE A 384 -7.13 3.62 8.20
N LEU A 385 -8.04 4.51 7.77
CA LEU A 385 -9.45 4.51 8.15
C LEU A 385 -10.34 4.42 6.89
N GLU A 386 -11.18 3.40 6.84
CA GLU A 386 -12.24 3.27 5.84
C GLU A 386 -13.59 2.98 6.50
N ALA A 387 -14.65 3.59 6.00
CA ALA A 387 -16.02 3.30 6.40
C ALA A 387 -17.06 3.52 5.28
N ALA A 388 -16.66 4.10 4.14
CA ALA A 388 -17.57 4.64 3.14
C ALA A 388 -18.49 3.58 2.50
N VAL A 389 -18.03 2.33 2.32
CA VAL A 389 -18.88 1.26 1.78
C VAL A 389 -19.91 0.81 2.83
N ASN A 390 -19.47 0.62 4.07
CA ASN A 390 -20.34 0.13 5.14
C ASN A 390 -21.32 1.17 5.68
N ASP A 391 -20.99 2.47 5.66
CA ASP A 391 -21.89 3.52 6.15
C ASP A 391 -23.17 3.62 5.33
N ARG A 392 -23.07 3.48 3.99
CA ARG A 392 -24.23 3.39 3.09
C ARG A 392 -25.08 2.17 3.40
N VAL A 393 -24.46 1.00 3.38
CA VAL A 393 -25.11 -0.30 3.57
C VAL A 393 -25.77 -0.43 4.95
N ASN A 394 -25.22 0.24 5.96
CA ASN A 394 -25.77 0.27 7.32
C ASN A 394 -26.79 1.40 7.56
N GLY A 395 -27.08 2.24 6.57
CA GLY A 395 -28.01 3.35 6.69
C GLY A 395 -27.57 4.43 7.69
N THR A 396 -26.26 4.60 7.89
CA THR A 396 -25.71 5.59 8.83
C THR A 396 -25.88 6.99 8.25
N ASP A 397 -26.62 7.87 8.92
CA ASP A 397 -26.91 9.20 8.39
C ASP A 397 -25.68 10.11 8.31
N SER A 398 -25.72 11.09 7.41
CA SER A 398 -24.59 11.98 7.12
C SER A 398 -24.07 12.77 8.35
N ILE A 399 -24.95 13.17 9.29
CA ILE A 399 -24.52 13.89 10.49
C ILE A 399 -23.80 12.94 11.44
N THR A 400 -24.32 11.72 11.60
CA THR A 400 -23.69 10.66 12.39
C THR A 400 -22.32 10.27 11.82
N GLN A 401 -22.20 10.01 10.51
CA GLN A 401 -20.91 9.74 9.84
C GLN A 401 -19.86 10.83 10.15
N VAL A 402 -20.21 12.12 10.05
CA VAL A 402 -19.29 13.23 10.37
C VAL A 402 -18.91 13.24 11.85
N ARG A 403 -19.84 12.93 12.76
CA ARG A 403 -19.60 12.85 14.21
C ARG A 403 -18.67 11.68 14.57
N ASP A 404 -18.83 10.55 13.89
CA ASP A 404 -18.05 9.33 14.04
C ASP A 404 -16.62 9.50 13.54
N LEU A 405 -16.46 9.93 12.28
CA LEU A 405 -15.15 10.16 11.64
C LEU A 405 -14.34 11.22 12.40
N GLU A 406 -14.96 12.34 12.78
CA GLU A 406 -14.31 13.32 13.65
C GLU A 406 -13.96 12.73 15.02
N GLY A 407 -14.87 11.93 15.60
CA GLY A 407 -14.66 11.28 16.89
C GLY A 407 -13.42 10.39 16.88
N ILE A 408 -13.26 9.59 15.82
CA ILE A 408 -12.08 8.73 15.59
C ILE A 408 -10.81 9.58 15.47
N VAL A 409 -10.80 10.57 14.57
CA VAL A 409 -9.63 11.44 14.32
C VAL A 409 -9.17 12.12 15.62
N ARG A 410 -10.11 12.73 16.37
CA ARG A 410 -9.79 13.42 17.63
C ARG A 410 -9.36 12.46 18.73
N HIS A 411 -9.93 11.26 18.80
CA HIS A 411 -9.57 10.27 19.81
C HIS A 411 -8.15 9.70 19.58
N VAL A 412 -7.80 9.36 18.33
CA VAL A 412 -6.45 8.96 17.93
C VAL A 412 -5.43 10.08 18.24
N LYS A 413 -5.70 11.31 17.79
CA LYS A 413 -4.81 12.45 18.03
C LYS A 413 -4.69 12.83 19.51
N LYS A 414 -5.70 12.53 20.35
CA LYS A 414 -5.62 12.69 21.81
C LYS A 414 -4.71 11.63 22.45
N ALA A 415 -4.77 10.38 22.00
CA ALA A 415 -3.89 9.30 22.47
C ALA A 415 -2.44 9.47 21.98
N ASN A 416 -2.25 9.97 20.76
CA ASN A 416 -0.95 10.29 20.18
C ASN A 416 -1.03 11.55 19.30
N PRO A 417 -0.61 12.73 19.79
CA PRO A 417 -0.64 13.99 19.03
C PRO A 417 0.17 14.00 17.73
N SER A 418 1.09 13.03 17.55
CA SER A 418 1.91 12.84 16.35
C SER A 418 1.51 11.61 15.53
N ALA A 419 0.33 11.03 15.75
CA ALA A 419 -0.24 10.03 14.86
C ALA A 419 -0.65 10.70 13.54
N ASP A 420 -0.26 10.14 12.40
CA ASP A 420 -0.82 10.53 11.12
C ASP A 420 -1.99 9.59 10.74
N ILE A 421 -2.90 10.05 9.89
CA ILE A 421 -4.15 9.34 9.57
C ILE A 421 -4.43 9.52 8.08
N VAL A 422 -4.75 8.43 7.39
CA VAL A 422 -5.22 8.41 5.99
C VAL A 422 -6.69 7.99 6.01
N LEU A 423 -7.57 8.82 5.45
CA LEU A 423 -8.94 8.41 5.14
C LEU A 423 -8.96 7.74 3.76
N MET A 424 -9.74 6.68 3.60
CA MET A 424 -9.88 5.98 2.33
C MET A 424 -11.36 5.75 2.06
N GLU A 425 -11.74 5.87 0.79
CA GLU A 425 -13.10 5.65 0.35
C GLU A 425 -13.15 4.57 -0.73
N PHE A 426 -13.43 3.32 -0.35
CA PHE A 426 -13.48 2.19 -1.28
C PHE A 426 -14.66 2.23 -2.25
N ALA A 427 -14.48 1.59 -3.40
CA ALA A 427 -15.48 1.47 -4.45
C ALA A 427 -16.56 0.44 -4.13
N ASP A 428 -17.77 0.71 -4.62
CA ASP A 428 -18.88 -0.24 -4.72
C ASP A 428 -19.77 0.15 -5.93
N PRO A 429 -20.73 -0.71 -6.35
CA PRO A 429 -21.60 -0.40 -7.48
C PRO A 429 -22.47 0.85 -7.29
N ASP A 430 -22.90 1.15 -6.06
CA ASP A 430 -23.74 2.32 -5.76
C ASP A 430 -22.97 3.63 -5.96
N LYS A 431 -21.74 3.71 -5.45
CA LYS A 431 -20.85 4.86 -5.65
C LYS A 431 -20.46 5.03 -7.12
N THR A 432 -20.24 3.92 -7.82
CA THR A 432 -19.96 3.94 -9.26
C THR A 432 -21.16 4.51 -10.04
N LYS A 433 -22.38 4.10 -9.69
CA LYS A 433 -23.63 4.62 -10.27
C LYS A 433 -23.88 6.10 -9.93
N ASP A 434 -23.61 6.52 -8.70
CA ASP A 434 -23.69 7.93 -8.28
C ASP A 434 -22.76 8.79 -9.15
N TYR A 435 -21.48 8.40 -9.29
CA TYR A 435 -20.52 9.13 -10.12
C TYR A 435 -20.89 9.15 -11.61
N ALA A 436 -21.39 8.04 -12.15
CA ALA A 436 -21.89 7.98 -13.52
C ALA A 436 -23.10 8.92 -13.75
N SER A 437 -23.82 9.27 -12.68
CA SER A 437 -24.93 10.22 -12.66
C SER A 437 -24.49 11.66 -12.34
N GLY A 438 -23.18 11.93 -12.24
CA GLY A 438 -22.62 13.23 -11.86
C GLY A 438 -22.75 13.58 -10.37
N ILE A 439 -23.10 12.60 -9.52
CA ILE A 439 -23.31 12.77 -8.08
C ILE A 439 -22.06 12.32 -7.33
N THR A 440 -21.55 13.14 -6.42
CA THR A 440 -20.56 12.69 -5.44
C THR A 440 -21.28 11.99 -4.28
N PRO A 441 -20.99 10.72 -3.96
CA PRO A 441 -21.67 10.00 -2.88
C PRO A 441 -21.47 10.71 -1.52
N VAL A 442 -22.50 10.72 -0.69
CA VAL A 442 -22.50 11.47 0.59
C VAL A 442 -21.41 11.00 1.56
N GLU A 443 -21.05 9.72 1.49
CA GLU A 443 -20.01 9.11 2.30
C GLU A 443 -18.63 9.70 1.95
N ILE A 444 -18.37 9.91 0.65
CA ILE A 444 -17.16 10.58 0.14
C ILE A 444 -17.12 12.03 0.63
N ILE A 445 -18.23 12.76 0.49
CA ILE A 445 -18.34 14.15 0.95
C ILE A 445 -18.00 14.26 2.44
N ASN A 446 -18.45 13.30 3.25
CA ASN A 446 -18.20 13.28 4.70
C ASN A 446 -16.74 12.94 5.05
N HIS A 447 -16.14 11.95 4.39
CA HIS A 447 -14.72 11.62 4.56
C HIS A 447 -13.84 12.81 4.16
N GLU A 448 -14.04 13.37 2.97
CA GLU A 448 -13.27 14.50 2.48
C GLU A 448 -13.45 15.79 3.31
N LYS A 449 -14.66 16.04 3.83
CA LYS A 449 -14.93 17.17 4.74
C LYS A 449 -14.13 17.05 6.04
N VAL A 450 -14.06 15.86 6.63
CA VAL A 450 -13.27 15.63 7.85
C VAL A 450 -11.77 15.65 7.53
N ALA A 451 -11.34 15.02 6.44
CA ALA A 451 -9.95 15.02 5.99
C ALA A 451 -9.43 16.44 5.73
N ALA A 452 -10.18 17.26 4.99
CA ALA A 452 -9.84 18.65 4.73
C ALA A 452 -9.76 19.50 6.01
N TYR A 453 -10.74 19.38 6.92
CA TYR A 453 -10.77 20.17 8.16
C TYR A 453 -9.60 19.85 9.12
N TYR A 454 -9.16 18.60 9.17
CA TYR A 454 -7.99 18.18 9.95
C TYR A 454 -6.67 18.17 9.14
N GLY A 455 -6.74 18.48 7.84
CA GLY A 455 -5.63 18.44 6.90
C GLY A 455 -4.97 17.06 6.77
N LEU A 456 -5.76 15.99 6.86
CA LEU A 456 -5.33 14.59 6.76
C LEU A 456 -5.28 14.16 5.29
N PRO A 457 -4.32 13.31 4.87
CA PRO A 457 -4.42 12.65 3.58
C PRO A 457 -5.72 11.87 3.39
N SER A 458 -6.25 11.87 2.17
CA SER A 458 -7.44 11.09 1.78
C SER A 458 -7.27 10.46 0.40
N ILE A 459 -7.91 9.30 0.16
CA ILE A 459 -7.86 8.55 -1.11
C ILE A 459 -9.28 8.14 -1.54
N ASN A 460 -9.72 8.65 -2.68
CA ASN A 460 -11.02 8.41 -3.27
C ASN A 460 -10.96 7.28 -4.32
N ILE A 461 -10.77 6.07 -3.80
CA ILE A 461 -10.67 4.83 -4.60
C ILE A 461 -11.98 4.55 -5.35
N ALA A 462 -13.13 4.97 -4.80
CA ALA A 462 -14.42 4.92 -5.49
C ALA A 462 -14.41 5.71 -6.81
N LYS A 463 -13.83 6.92 -6.84
CA LYS A 463 -13.72 7.73 -8.06
C LYS A 463 -12.71 7.17 -9.04
N GLU A 464 -11.60 6.63 -8.52
CA GLU A 464 -10.61 5.92 -9.32
C GLU A 464 -11.24 4.78 -10.13
N VAL A 465 -11.94 3.87 -9.43
CA VAL A 465 -12.55 2.70 -10.07
C VAL A 465 -13.58 3.12 -11.12
N HIS A 466 -14.46 4.06 -10.80
CA HIS A 466 -15.42 4.61 -11.76
C HIS A 466 -14.73 5.16 -13.03
N ASP A 467 -13.71 6.01 -12.87
CA ASP A 467 -13.07 6.68 -14.00
C ASP A 467 -12.25 5.72 -14.86
N LYS A 468 -11.56 4.75 -14.24
CA LYS A 468 -10.79 3.72 -14.94
C LYS A 468 -11.70 2.72 -15.67
N LEU A 469 -12.87 2.38 -15.13
CA LEU A 469 -13.91 1.63 -15.84
C LEU A 469 -14.43 2.42 -17.05
N ALA A 470 -14.73 3.72 -16.88
CA ALA A 470 -15.17 4.58 -17.98
C ALA A 470 -14.10 4.73 -19.09
N ASN A 471 -12.82 4.74 -18.72
CA ASN A 471 -11.68 4.73 -19.64
C ASN A 471 -11.33 3.32 -20.20
N LYS A 472 -12.07 2.27 -19.80
CA LYS A 472 -11.87 0.87 -20.20
C LYS A 472 -10.46 0.33 -19.88
N GLU A 473 -9.90 0.74 -18.75
CA GLU A 473 -8.62 0.21 -18.25
C GLU A 473 -8.75 -1.20 -17.68
N PHE A 474 -9.96 -1.58 -17.24
CA PHE A 474 -10.35 -2.91 -16.76
C PHE A 474 -11.87 -3.09 -16.82
N ASP A 475 -12.37 -4.27 -16.45
CA ASP A 475 -13.78 -4.67 -16.45
C ASP A 475 -14.25 -5.04 -15.01
N TRP A 476 -15.41 -4.56 -14.60
CA TRP A 476 -15.90 -4.79 -13.23
C TRP A 476 -16.22 -6.28 -12.99
N ASP A 477 -16.94 -6.94 -13.90
CA ASP A 477 -17.41 -8.32 -13.68
C ASP A 477 -16.27 -9.34 -13.78
N LYS A 478 -15.23 -9.05 -14.58
CA LYS A 478 -14.09 -9.95 -14.79
C LYS A 478 -12.95 -9.74 -13.79
N ASP A 479 -12.49 -8.50 -13.67
CA ASP A 479 -11.25 -8.18 -12.95
C ASP A 479 -11.56 -7.85 -11.49
N PHE A 480 -12.61 -7.07 -11.23
CA PHE A 480 -13.01 -6.66 -9.88
C PHE A 480 -13.89 -7.70 -9.17
N LYS A 481 -14.79 -8.33 -9.94
CA LYS A 481 -15.79 -9.36 -9.62
C LYS A 481 -16.93 -8.90 -8.70
N ASP A 482 -16.63 -8.37 -7.53
CA ASP A 482 -17.63 -7.84 -6.60
C ASP A 482 -17.04 -6.79 -5.63
N LEU A 483 -17.83 -6.33 -4.65
CA LEU A 483 -17.44 -5.28 -3.70
C LEU A 483 -16.27 -5.67 -2.78
N HIS A 484 -15.99 -6.96 -2.61
CA HIS A 484 -14.83 -7.52 -1.94
C HIS A 484 -13.78 -7.85 -3.02
N PRO A 485 -13.01 -6.85 -3.52
CA PRO A 485 -12.28 -6.99 -4.78
C PRO A 485 -11.43 -8.25 -4.86
N ALA A 486 -11.50 -8.90 -6.02
CA ALA A 486 -10.54 -9.92 -6.43
C ALA A 486 -9.12 -9.35 -6.53
N ALA A 487 -8.13 -10.21 -6.84
CA ALA A 487 -6.70 -9.86 -6.83
C ALA A 487 -6.39 -8.55 -7.58
N PHE A 488 -6.98 -8.30 -8.76
CA PHE A 488 -6.81 -7.06 -9.51
C PHE A 488 -7.20 -5.81 -8.69
N GLY A 489 -8.38 -5.80 -8.07
CA GLY A 489 -8.84 -4.67 -7.27
C GLY A 489 -8.03 -4.46 -5.99
N GLN A 490 -7.54 -5.55 -5.37
CA GLN A 490 -6.63 -5.48 -4.21
C GLN A 490 -5.29 -4.82 -4.56
N GLU A 491 -4.73 -5.14 -5.73
CA GLU A 491 -3.52 -4.52 -6.27
C GLU A 491 -3.77 -3.06 -6.67
N LEU A 492 -4.90 -2.74 -7.31
CA LEU A 492 -5.27 -1.37 -7.67
C LEU A 492 -5.33 -0.47 -6.43
N TYR A 493 -6.02 -0.94 -5.38
CA TYR A 493 -6.13 -0.25 -4.09
C TYR A 493 -4.74 -0.03 -3.47
N PHE A 494 -3.89 -1.06 -3.49
CA PHE A 494 -2.53 -0.97 -3.01
C PHE A 494 -1.67 0.01 -3.82
N ALA A 495 -1.76 0.00 -5.15
CA ALA A 495 -0.96 0.86 -6.04
C ALA A 495 -1.25 2.35 -5.79
N ASN A 496 -2.51 2.71 -5.55
CA ASN A 496 -2.89 4.06 -5.15
C ASN A 496 -2.30 4.44 -3.77
N ILE A 497 -2.49 3.58 -2.75
CA ILE A 497 -1.94 3.79 -1.41
C ILE A 497 -0.40 3.91 -1.44
N LYS A 498 0.29 3.05 -2.20
CA LYS A 498 1.75 3.10 -2.44
C LYS A 498 2.14 4.45 -3.05
N THR A 499 1.40 4.93 -4.04
CA THR A 499 1.67 6.23 -4.69
C THR A 499 1.53 7.40 -3.71
N LEU A 500 0.49 7.42 -2.85
CA LEU A 500 0.37 8.44 -1.79
C LEU A 500 1.54 8.36 -0.80
N LEU A 501 1.92 7.16 -0.36
CA LEU A 501 3.05 6.95 0.58
C LEU A 501 4.36 7.46 -0.04
N GLN A 502 4.62 7.15 -1.30
CA GLN A 502 5.79 7.62 -2.05
C GLN A 502 5.82 9.16 -2.16
N GLN A 503 4.72 9.81 -2.57
CA GLN A 503 4.65 11.29 -2.64
C GLN A 503 4.70 12.00 -1.28
N CYS A 504 4.35 11.31 -0.19
CA CYS A 504 4.59 11.81 1.17
C CYS A 504 6.07 11.71 1.56
N ALA A 505 6.80 10.70 1.07
CA ALA A 505 8.20 10.43 1.39
C ALA A 505 9.21 11.27 0.58
N GLU A 506 8.78 11.94 -0.50
CA GLU A 506 9.60 12.90 -1.26
C GLU A 506 10.08 14.10 -0.40
N GLU A 507 9.34 14.46 0.66
CA GLU A 507 9.68 15.57 1.54
C GLU A 507 10.62 15.14 2.69
N PRO A 508 11.80 15.78 2.86
CA PRO A 508 12.72 15.42 3.93
C PRO A 508 12.12 15.53 5.35
N VAL A 509 12.18 14.42 6.10
CA VAL A 509 11.71 14.34 7.49
C VAL A 509 12.85 14.50 8.50
N SER A 510 12.83 15.59 9.26
CA SER A 510 13.88 15.97 10.22
C SER A 510 13.46 15.93 11.69
N LYS A 511 12.17 16.12 12.00
CA LYS A 511 11.59 16.04 13.35
C LYS A 511 10.08 15.85 13.30
N ILE A 512 9.50 15.39 14.42
CA ILE A 512 8.05 15.41 14.67
C ILE A 512 7.51 16.84 14.58
N LYS A 513 6.41 17.01 13.84
CA LYS A 513 5.67 18.26 13.63
C LYS A 513 4.30 18.14 14.30
N LEU A 514 4.20 18.57 15.57
CA LEU A 514 2.92 18.66 16.27
C LEU A 514 2.11 19.85 15.76
N LYS A 515 0.81 19.65 15.52
CA LYS A 515 -0.15 20.72 15.22
C LYS A 515 -1.25 20.72 16.29
N PRO A 516 -1.64 21.88 16.87
CA PRO A 516 -2.82 21.96 17.72
C PRO A 516 -4.05 21.45 16.96
N LEU A 517 -4.91 20.68 17.63
CA LEU A 517 -6.19 20.31 17.03
C LEU A 517 -7.07 21.55 16.87
N PRO A 518 -7.79 21.71 15.74
CA PRO A 518 -8.81 22.74 15.62
C PRO A 518 -9.94 22.53 16.64
N LYS A 519 -10.86 23.50 16.70
CA LYS A 519 -12.15 23.30 17.40
C LYS A 519 -12.88 22.08 16.80
N MET A 520 -13.90 21.56 17.48
CA MET A 520 -14.70 20.49 16.89
C MET A 520 -15.50 21.05 15.71
N LEU A 521 -15.43 20.38 14.56
CA LEU A 521 -16.21 20.61 13.35
C LEU A 521 -17.70 20.41 13.65
N ASN A 522 -18.04 19.33 14.36
CA ASN A 522 -19.37 19.06 14.88
C ASN A 522 -19.36 19.07 16.42
N LYS A 523 -20.14 19.97 17.03
CA LYS A 523 -20.24 20.07 18.49
C LYS A 523 -20.74 18.78 19.16
N GLY A 524 -21.43 17.91 18.43
CA GLY A 524 -21.92 16.59 18.85
C GLY A 524 -21.04 15.41 18.42
N SER A 525 -19.80 15.63 17.96
CA SER A 525 -18.88 14.53 17.63
C SER A 525 -18.69 13.56 18.79
N PHE A 526 -18.60 12.26 18.48
CA PHE A 526 -18.46 11.18 19.46
C PHE A 526 -17.00 11.02 19.91
N VAL A 527 -16.37 12.13 20.29
CA VAL A 527 -15.03 12.14 20.88
C VAL A 527 -15.08 11.34 22.19
N ASN A 528 -14.12 10.43 22.38
CA ASN A 528 -14.14 9.44 23.46
C ASN A 528 -15.33 8.47 23.41
N GLY A 529 -15.88 8.22 22.21
CA GLY A 529 -16.77 7.08 21.97
C GLY A 529 -16.14 5.78 22.48
N ARG A 530 -16.92 5.00 23.23
CA ARG A 530 -16.48 3.76 23.87
C ARG A 530 -17.66 2.82 24.14
N TYR A 531 -17.34 1.56 24.38
CA TYR A 531 -18.29 0.63 24.98
C TYR A 531 -18.59 0.95 26.45
N LEU A 532 -19.80 0.60 26.86
CA LEU A 532 -20.26 0.56 28.23
C LEU A 532 -20.74 -0.87 28.52
N ALA A 533 -20.23 -1.47 29.58
CA ALA A 533 -20.47 -2.89 29.90
C ALA A 533 -21.97 -3.19 30.09
N ILE A 534 -22.39 -4.36 29.60
CA ILE A 534 -23.79 -4.84 29.70
C ILE A 534 -24.27 -4.99 31.15
N THR A 535 -23.36 -5.29 32.07
CA THR A 535 -23.60 -5.39 33.52
C THR A 535 -24.02 -4.08 34.18
N ASN A 536 -23.93 -2.94 33.49
CA ASN A 536 -24.42 -1.66 34.00
C ASN A 536 -25.94 -1.47 33.84
N ALA A 537 -26.61 -2.32 33.06
CA ALA A 537 -28.07 -2.32 32.96
C ALA A 537 -28.71 -3.00 34.18
N LYS A 538 -29.74 -2.38 34.73
CA LYS A 538 -30.68 -3.03 35.66
C LYS A 538 -31.85 -3.57 34.86
N HIS A 539 -32.14 -4.85 34.97
CA HIS A 539 -33.16 -5.52 34.17
C HIS A 539 -34.10 -6.35 35.05
N ASP A 540 -35.26 -6.71 34.49
CA ASP A 540 -36.19 -7.64 35.13
C ASP A 540 -35.71 -9.10 35.06
N ALA A 541 -36.53 -10.03 35.55
CA ALA A 541 -36.24 -11.47 35.56
C ALA A 541 -36.40 -12.17 34.19
N ASN A 542 -36.83 -11.46 33.14
CA ASN A 542 -36.91 -11.98 31.77
C ASN A 542 -35.61 -11.79 30.99
N TRP A 543 -34.67 -10.99 31.51
CA TRP A 543 -33.33 -10.79 30.97
C TRP A 543 -32.28 -11.62 31.71
N SER A 544 -31.28 -12.09 30.96
CA SER A 544 -30.12 -12.82 31.51
C SER A 544 -28.84 -12.45 30.77
N ILE A 545 -27.70 -12.63 31.43
CA ILE A 545 -26.39 -12.56 30.77
C ILE A 545 -25.93 -13.99 30.50
N ASP A 546 -25.79 -14.34 29.23
CA ASP A 546 -25.10 -15.54 28.78
C ASP A 546 -23.61 -15.19 28.65
N PRO A 547 -22.70 -15.79 29.43
CA PRO A 547 -21.28 -15.43 29.41
C PRO A 547 -20.52 -15.94 28.17
N ASN A 548 -21.08 -16.87 27.40
CA ASN A 548 -20.43 -17.54 26.27
C ASN A 548 -21.44 -17.79 25.15
N TRP A 549 -22.08 -16.72 24.68
CA TRP A 549 -23.24 -16.82 23.81
C TRP A 549 -22.92 -17.48 22.46
N VAL A 550 -23.82 -18.38 22.04
CA VAL A 550 -23.85 -19.03 20.72
C VAL A 550 -25.29 -19.10 20.21
N PRO A 551 -25.52 -18.99 18.89
CA PRO A 551 -26.86 -19.18 18.33
C PRO A 551 -27.31 -20.64 18.42
N LYS A 552 -28.62 -20.86 18.56
CA LYS A 552 -29.23 -22.20 18.70
C LYS A 552 -29.82 -22.75 17.40
N ASP A 553 -29.87 -21.93 16.34
CA ASP A 553 -30.48 -22.24 15.05
C ASP A 553 -29.47 -22.72 13.98
N GLY A 554 -28.18 -22.76 14.33
CA GLY A 554 -27.11 -23.21 13.43
C GLY A 554 -26.77 -22.23 12.31
N LEU A 555 -27.32 -21.00 12.32
CA LEU A 555 -26.96 -19.96 11.35
C LEU A 555 -25.56 -19.41 11.62
N ASP A 556 -24.94 -18.87 10.56
CA ASP A 556 -23.60 -18.28 10.62
C ASP A 556 -23.51 -17.12 11.63
N THR A 557 -22.28 -16.84 12.06
CA THR A 557 -21.95 -15.74 12.99
C THR A 557 -20.79 -14.90 12.47
N ARG A 558 -20.29 -13.96 13.29
CA ARG A 558 -19.03 -13.26 13.07
C ARG A 558 -18.12 -13.40 14.31
N PRO A 559 -16.83 -13.72 14.14
CA PRO A 559 -15.86 -13.73 15.25
C PRO A 559 -15.88 -12.43 16.05
N GLY A 560 -15.73 -12.52 17.38
CA GLY A 560 -15.80 -11.38 18.30
C GLY A 560 -17.23 -10.97 18.73
N PHE A 561 -18.26 -11.60 18.17
CA PHE A 561 -19.67 -11.45 18.57
C PHE A 561 -20.37 -12.79 18.87
N VAL A 562 -19.59 -13.87 18.84
CA VAL A 562 -19.93 -15.23 19.30
C VAL A 562 -18.84 -15.64 20.30
N HIS A 563 -19.16 -16.51 21.26
CA HIS A 563 -18.29 -16.84 22.40
C HIS A 563 -17.90 -15.62 23.25
N VAL A 564 -18.88 -14.73 23.46
CA VAL A 564 -18.74 -13.51 24.26
C VAL A 564 -19.93 -13.35 25.21
N PRO A 565 -19.79 -12.55 26.29
CA PRO A 565 -20.92 -12.18 27.13
C PRO A 565 -21.99 -11.40 26.36
N VAL A 566 -23.25 -11.85 26.45
CA VAL A 566 -24.41 -11.21 25.82
C VAL A 566 -25.54 -11.08 26.83
N LEU A 567 -26.05 -9.87 27.00
CA LEU A 567 -27.28 -9.60 27.74
C LEU A 567 -28.46 -9.85 26.78
N GLN A 568 -29.24 -10.89 27.04
CA GLN A 568 -30.32 -11.33 26.17
C GLN A 568 -31.67 -11.48 26.88
N ALA A 569 -32.73 -11.23 26.11
CA ALA A 569 -34.10 -11.63 26.39
C ALA A 569 -34.82 -11.91 25.05
N ASP A 570 -35.73 -12.87 25.05
CA ASP A 570 -36.57 -13.25 23.89
C ASP A 570 -38.06 -12.97 24.09
N ARG A 571 -38.47 -12.64 25.32
CA ARG A 571 -39.87 -12.43 25.72
C ARG A 571 -40.33 -10.99 25.50
N ALA A 572 -41.41 -10.82 24.74
CA ALA A 572 -42.16 -9.57 24.67
C ALA A 572 -42.55 -9.06 26.07
N GLY A 573 -42.36 -7.77 26.31
CA GLY A 573 -42.61 -7.12 27.59
C GLY A 573 -41.39 -7.05 28.53
N ALA A 574 -40.29 -7.75 28.24
CA ALA A 574 -39.06 -7.71 29.06
C ALA A 574 -38.45 -6.31 29.08
N GLU A 575 -38.10 -5.80 30.26
CA GLU A 575 -37.64 -4.42 30.49
C GLU A 575 -36.23 -4.32 31.12
N LEU A 576 -35.46 -3.33 30.64
CA LEU A 576 -34.21 -2.90 31.27
C LEU A 576 -34.10 -1.37 31.38
N THR A 577 -33.26 -0.92 32.30
CA THR A 577 -32.93 0.48 32.55
C THR A 577 -31.40 0.63 32.67
N LEU A 578 -30.84 1.56 31.92
CA LEU A 578 -29.41 1.87 31.93
C LEU A 578 -29.20 3.34 32.31
N LYS A 579 -28.49 3.57 33.42
CA LYS A 579 -28.00 4.90 33.79
C LYS A 579 -26.66 5.13 33.11
N PHE A 580 -26.49 6.29 32.47
CA PHE A 580 -25.22 6.67 31.86
C PHE A 580 -24.93 8.16 32.04
N THR A 581 -23.67 8.53 31.81
CA THR A 581 -23.24 9.93 31.73
C THR A 581 -22.51 10.13 30.43
N GLY A 582 -22.90 11.15 29.67
CA GLY A 582 -22.37 11.48 28.36
C GLY A 582 -23.38 12.26 27.54
N ARG A 583 -23.38 12.04 26.22
CA ARG A 583 -24.23 12.74 25.25
C ARG A 583 -24.81 11.89 24.12
N ALA A 584 -24.35 10.64 24.02
CA ALA A 584 -24.80 9.68 23.03
C ALA A 584 -25.00 8.34 23.71
N ILE A 585 -26.06 7.61 23.32
CA ILE A 585 -26.35 6.26 23.81
C ILE A 585 -26.87 5.38 22.70
N GLY A 586 -26.43 4.13 22.70
CA GLY A 586 -26.79 3.12 21.72
C GLY A 586 -26.50 1.72 22.21
N MET A 587 -26.59 0.74 21.33
CA MET A 587 -26.18 -0.64 21.60
C MET A 587 -25.56 -1.31 20.36
N ALA A 588 -24.58 -2.18 20.63
CA ALA A 588 -24.11 -3.20 19.70
C ALA A 588 -24.84 -4.51 20.04
N ILE A 589 -25.54 -5.06 19.05
CA ILE A 589 -26.33 -6.29 19.18
C ILE A 589 -25.82 -7.40 18.25
N VAL A 590 -26.32 -8.61 18.49
CA VAL A 590 -26.33 -9.68 17.48
C VAL A 590 -27.75 -9.82 16.93
N SER A 591 -27.94 -9.46 15.66
CA SER A 591 -29.22 -9.56 14.98
C SER A 591 -29.32 -10.88 14.21
N GLY A 592 -30.26 -11.74 14.60
CA GLY A 592 -30.52 -13.04 13.96
C GLY A 592 -31.98 -13.21 13.53
N GLY A 593 -32.33 -14.41 13.07
CA GLY A 593 -33.61 -14.69 12.43
C GLY A 593 -34.85 -14.54 13.29
N ASP A 594 -34.68 -14.34 14.60
CA ASP A 594 -35.70 -14.12 15.62
C ASP A 594 -35.60 -12.73 16.28
N ALA A 595 -34.85 -11.79 15.70
CA ALA A 595 -34.67 -10.44 16.23
C ALA A 595 -35.99 -9.66 16.30
N GLY A 596 -36.28 -9.05 17.45
CA GLY A 596 -37.54 -8.34 17.72
C GLY A 596 -37.54 -6.84 17.37
N ILE A 597 -38.61 -6.15 17.77
CA ILE A 597 -38.64 -4.68 17.86
C ILE A 597 -38.53 -4.29 19.33
N VAL A 598 -37.62 -3.35 19.64
CA VAL A 598 -37.51 -2.73 20.97
C VAL A 598 -38.13 -1.34 20.97
N SER A 599 -38.78 -0.98 22.08
CA SER A 599 -39.24 0.37 22.37
C SER A 599 -38.37 1.00 23.46
N TYR A 600 -37.94 2.23 23.28
CA TYR A 600 -37.06 2.92 24.23
C TYR A 600 -37.48 4.36 24.53
N THR A 601 -37.11 4.84 25.71
CA THR A 601 -37.21 6.24 26.13
C THR A 601 -35.91 6.67 26.79
N ILE A 602 -35.51 7.93 26.59
CA ILE A 602 -34.40 8.56 27.29
C ILE A 602 -34.99 9.73 28.08
N ASP A 603 -34.74 9.76 29.38
CA ASP A 603 -35.19 10.80 30.32
C ASP A 603 -36.71 11.05 30.33
N GLY A 604 -37.51 10.03 30.02
CA GLY A 604 -38.98 10.12 30.03
C GLY A 604 -39.59 10.80 28.79
N LYS A 605 -38.79 11.06 27.75
CA LYS A 605 -39.29 11.45 26.42
C LYS A 605 -40.28 10.40 25.85
N PRO A 606 -41.10 10.74 24.84
CA PRO A 606 -41.95 9.77 24.15
C PRO A 606 -41.16 8.55 23.67
N TYR A 607 -41.77 7.38 23.81
CA TYR A 607 -41.17 6.12 23.38
C TYR A 607 -40.98 6.08 21.86
N LYS A 608 -39.87 5.50 21.42
CA LYS A 608 -39.53 5.24 20.02
C LYS A 608 -39.25 3.76 19.81
N ASN A 609 -39.66 3.22 18.67
CA ASN A 609 -39.42 1.82 18.32
C ASN A 609 -38.22 1.71 17.36
N ILE A 610 -37.41 0.66 17.52
CA ILE A 610 -36.34 0.27 16.58
C ILE A 610 -36.51 -1.22 16.27
N ASN A 611 -36.57 -1.55 14.98
CA ASN A 611 -36.49 -2.91 14.49
C ASN A 611 -35.04 -3.41 14.60
N LEU A 612 -34.84 -4.54 15.28
CA LEU A 612 -33.52 -5.16 15.39
C LEU A 612 -33.22 -6.08 14.21
N TYR A 613 -34.24 -6.50 13.46
CA TYR A 613 -34.10 -7.35 12.29
C TYR A 613 -33.45 -6.59 11.12
N THR A 614 -32.53 -7.23 10.43
CA THR A 614 -31.78 -6.70 9.28
C THR A 614 -32.02 -7.55 8.03
N GLN A 615 -31.63 -7.05 6.86
CA GLN A 615 -31.75 -7.80 5.61
C GLN A 615 -30.93 -9.11 5.55
N TRP A 616 -29.95 -9.31 6.45
CA TRP A 616 -29.17 -10.56 6.56
C TRP A 616 -29.67 -11.51 7.66
N SER A 617 -30.53 -11.04 8.57
CA SER A 617 -30.91 -11.76 9.79
C SER A 617 -31.54 -13.13 9.53
N GLY A 618 -32.17 -13.33 8.37
CA GLY A 618 -32.76 -14.62 7.98
C GLY A 618 -31.77 -15.76 7.76
N PHE A 619 -30.47 -15.46 7.58
CA PHE A 619 -29.41 -16.44 7.32
C PHE A 619 -28.10 -16.18 8.09
N LEU A 620 -28.03 -15.13 8.91
CA LEU A 620 -26.82 -14.71 9.62
C LEU A 620 -27.15 -14.03 10.95
N HIS A 621 -26.46 -14.41 12.03
CA HIS A 621 -26.40 -13.65 13.28
C HIS A 621 -25.36 -12.53 13.14
N LEU A 622 -25.81 -11.38 12.64
CA LEU A 622 -24.97 -10.25 12.24
C LEU A 622 -24.74 -9.26 13.40
N PRO A 623 -23.50 -8.81 13.65
CA PRO A 623 -23.21 -7.67 14.52
C PRO A 623 -23.86 -6.39 13.97
N TRP A 624 -24.73 -5.75 14.76
CA TRP A 624 -25.44 -4.54 14.34
C TRP A 624 -25.34 -3.44 15.39
N TYR A 625 -25.19 -2.19 14.95
CA TYR A 625 -24.94 -1.04 15.82
C TYR A 625 -26.07 -0.04 15.67
N LEU A 626 -26.73 0.28 16.78
CA LEU A 626 -27.93 1.09 16.82
C LEU A 626 -27.72 2.27 17.77
N LEU A 627 -27.85 3.49 17.24
CA LEU A 627 -27.82 4.72 18.02
C LEU A 627 -29.25 5.10 18.42
N PHE A 628 -29.51 5.28 19.71
CA PHE A 628 -30.82 5.73 20.21
C PHE A 628 -30.95 7.26 20.17
N ASP A 629 -29.91 7.95 20.64
CA ASP A 629 -29.79 9.41 20.56
C ASP A 629 -28.29 9.75 20.58
N GLY A 630 -27.88 10.70 19.73
CA GLY A 630 -26.50 11.18 19.62
C GLY A 630 -26.36 12.69 19.89
N ASP A 631 -27.43 13.37 20.31
CA ASP A 631 -27.44 14.83 20.51
C ASP A 631 -28.02 15.22 21.88
N LEU A 632 -27.82 14.37 22.89
CA LEU A 632 -28.21 14.68 24.26
C LEU A 632 -27.36 15.84 24.80
N LYS A 633 -27.95 16.64 25.71
CA LYS A 633 -27.20 17.63 26.49
C LYS A 633 -26.17 16.89 27.36
N PRO A 634 -24.88 17.25 27.36
CA PRO A 634 -23.88 16.56 28.18
C PRO A 634 -24.31 16.49 29.66
N GLY A 635 -24.50 15.28 30.19
CA GLY A 635 -25.07 15.12 31.53
C GLY A 635 -25.28 13.66 31.93
N ALA A 636 -26.04 13.48 33.00
CA ALA A 636 -26.52 12.17 33.45
C ALA A 636 -27.91 11.90 32.85
N HIS A 637 -28.11 10.68 32.37
CA HIS A 637 -29.29 10.26 31.63
C HIS A 637 -29.76 8.87 32.05
N ILE A 638 -31.02 8.57 31.75
CA ILE A 638 -31.62 7.25 31.98
C ILE A 638 -32.26 6.77 30.68
N LEU A 639 -31.69 5.72 30.09
CA LEU A 639 -32.33 4.92 29.05
C LEU A 639 -33.24 3.89 29.73
N LYS A 640 -34.49 3.77 29.28
CA LYS A 640 -35.32 2.57 29.51
C LYS A 640 -35.58 1.90 28.17
N LEU A 641 -35.53 0.58 28.13
CA LEU A 641 -35.76 -0.23 26.94
C LEU A 641 -36.69 -1.39 27.27
N LYS A 642 -37.61 -1.68 26.35
CA LYS A 642 -38.63 -2.73 26.45
C LYS A 642 -38.67 -3.53 25.15
N ILE A 643 -38.72 -4.85 25.22
CA ILE A 643 -39.03 -5.69 24.05
C ILE A 643 -40.53 -5.56 23.76
N THR A 644 -40.91 -5.24 22.53
CA THR A 644 -42.34 -5.14 22.15
C THR A 644 -42.91 -6.51 21.77
N SER A 645 -44.24 -6.62 21.70
CA SER A 645 -44.92 -7.79 21.10
C SER A 645 -44.90 -7.78 19.58
N SER A 646 -44.45 -6.69 18.95
CA SER A 646 -44.28 -6.58 17.50
C SER A 646 -42.88 -7.05 17.10
N HIS A 647 -42.77 -7.59 15.90
CA HIS A 647 -41.51 -7.94 15.25
C HIS A 647 -41.62 -7.70 13.74
N ASP A 648 -40.49 -7.78 13.03
CA ASP A 648 -40.48 -7.78 11.57
C ASP A 648 -41.32 -8.96 11.03
N PRO A 649 -42.11 -8.81 9.95
CA PRO A 649 -42.84 -9.93 9.35
C PRO A 649 -41.98 -11.13 8.92
N LYS A 650 -40.67 -10.94 8.71
CA LYS A 650 -39.70 -12.00 8.42
C LYS A 650 -39.02 -12.58 9.67
N SER A 651 -39.20 -11.96 10.82
CA SER A 651 -38.64 -12.44 12.09
C SER A 651 -39.46 -13.59 12.68
N LYS A 652 -38.76 -14.55 13.27
CA LYS A 652 -39.31 -15.73 13.96
C LYS A 652 -39.57 -15.50 15.46
N GLY A 653 -39.32 -14.29 15.98
CA GLY A 653 -39.44 -14.02 17.41
C GLY A 653 -39.20 -12.55 17.81
N THR A 654 -38.99 -12.35 19.10
CA THR A 654 -38.82 -11.02 19.73
C THR A 654 -37.47 -10.82 20.41
N ALA A 655 -36.42 -11.52 19.97
CA ALA A 655 -35.12 -11.51 20.62
C ALA A 655 -34.38 -10.16 20.56
N CYS A 656 -33.78 -9.78 21.69
CA CYS A 656 -32.77 -8.73 21.78
C CYS A 656 -31.52 -9.31 22.44
N ARG A 657 -30.36 -9.12 21.81
CA ARG A 657 -29.08 -9.70 22.21
C ARG A 657 -28.00 -8.63 22.21
N ILE A 658 -27.74 -8.03 23.37
CA ILE A 658 -26.84 -6.89 23.53
C ILE A 658 -25.45 -7.38 23.91
N VAL A 659 -24.45 -7.07 23.09
CA VAL A 659 -23.04 -7.39 23.35
C VAL A 659 -22.36 -6.26 24.11
N ASN A 660 -22.68 -5.01 23.76
CA ASN A 660 -22.20 -3.81 24.46
C ASN A 660 -23.23 -2.69 24.35
N PHE A 661 -23.28 -1.79 25.34
CA PHE A 661 -23.88 -0.48 25.15
C PHE A 661 -22.84 0.49 24.55
N LEU A 662 -23.31 1.50 23.82
CA LEU A 662 -22.47 2.54 23.20
C LEU A 662 -22.62 3.83 24.02
N ASN A 663 -21.51 4.51 24.34
CA ASN A 663 -21.56 5.80 25.04
C ASN A 663 -20.44 6.74 24.56
N SER A 664 -20.74 8.03 24.38
CA SER A 664 -19.76 9.10 24.19
C SER A 664 -19.93 10.14 25.30
N LYS A 665 -18.82 10.52 25.94
CA LYS A 665 -18.78 11.48 27.04
C LYS A 665 -18.50 12.91 26.61
#